data_AF-A0A0A0B507-F1
#
_entry.id   AF-A0A0A0B507-F1
#
_cell.length_a   1.000
_cell.length_b   1.000
_cell.length_c   1.000
_cell.angle_alpha   90.00
_cell.angle_beta   90.00
_cell.angle_gamma   90.00
#
_symmetry.space_group_name_H-M   'P 1'
#
loop_
_entity.id
_entity.type
_entity.pdbx_description
1 polymer ?
#
loop_
_entity_poly.entity_id
_entity_poly.type
_entity_poly.pdbx_seq_one_letter_code
_entity_poly.pdbx_strand_id
1 'polypeptide(L)'
;MATVPVGPDPGTSPVASPSPTVAVGAGEVVPDEGAVVAPEGPAGGTGATGGTDAPTSAGTPTAGDAPTSTDAPSPAPADERASDAGPATGAGLSSVPVDATTLPAGVGLTGTAAVTTSELTTDVFHLAAVTWAEPDDTLEVSARVRSGDGWTEWQHLEAEEGAGADSGRGGTAPLIDLAGADGIQVQLASPDGTWPSDVRIDLVDPGEETAADPAPGAGTSMGAASTVVSRPSIITRAQWGADESINTNNPSPARALNMAFIHHTATTNSYGPGDSAAQIRSIYVYHVQGRGWPDIGYNFVVDRYGQVFEGRSGGIDLPEVGAHAGDGFNTGTVGVAALGTFSTSVPDVVPEVISQVVAWKFGLHQVDPYATVRMVSGGTGNVRWGAGTEVYLPAISGHRHSSFTDCPGEALYAALPAVRARTAQLLAQAAHAPWLAGSLDGVRVRGNTVTAYGWSASTERPGEPVQVTVRSWSRSATTTTGVVRTDVAAAFPQYGNRAGFEASLELPRNTYQVCVDVTAPGRPAVTLGCGYATVMTGMVLGNVDLVTPRSGGATIQGWALQPGEQAPNKVHLYVDGAWGGQLTANVPRADVAAVYPAEGPNHGFAANLTLGEGPHDVCAYGISLRANETNPLLGCRRVVVPSRAPVGNLEAVVGSDGAARLIGWTFDPDTSDALDVHVYRGGAWAGSFVAGGNRPDVARAFGLTSAAHGLTADVALPPGQHAFCAYAINRGSVSPNPSLGCRTVGVPLGNPFGSLDIVERVTGGAAGETRLRGWVIDPDTRAAAAVHVYVDGWMQGAYTAGAARADVGSAYPTLGAGHGYDVRLRLTGGTHNVCVYAINTGVGTTNPLVGCRTVTV
;
A
#
# COMPACT_ATOMS: atom_id res chain seq x y z
N MET A 1 -17.87 12.15 74.19
CA MET A 1 -16.75 12.13 75.17
C MET A 1 -15.53 11.62 74.40
N ALA A 2 -14.33 12.21 74.40
CA ALA A 2 -13.80 13.56 74.72
C ALA A 2 -12.38 13.62 74.06
N THR A 3 -11.71 14.71 73.68
CA THR A 3 -11.76 16.17 73.97
C THR A 3 -11.43 17.03 72.72
N VAL A 4 -11.53 18.37 72.82
CA VAL A 4 -11.38 19.46 71.80
C VAL A 4 -10.94 20.74 72.57
N PRO A 5 -10.28 21.83 72.05
CA PRO A 5 -9.90 22.27 70.68
C PRO A 5 -8.35 22.16 70.41
N VAL A 6 -7.56 22.95 69.62
CA VAL A 6 -7.62 24.32 69.02
C VAL A 6 -6.70 24.47 67.76
N GLY A 7 -6.85 25.56 66.99
CA GLY A 7 -5.90 26.06 65.95
C GLY A 7 -4.86 27.09 66.49
N PRO A 8 -4.18 27.95 65.67
CA PRO A 8 -4.67 28.58 64.43
C PRO A 8 -3.70 28.59 63.21
N ASP A 9 -4.02 29.44 62.22
CA ASP A 9 -3.49 29.69 60.86
C ASP A 9 -2.44 30.85 60.81
N PRO A 10 -1.87 31.33 59.66
CA PRO A 10 -1.34 30.73 58.42
C PRO A 10 0.19 30.97 58.20
N GLY A 11 0.81 30.47 57.10
CA GLY A 11 2.19 30.87 56.72
C GLY A 11 2.75 30.47 55.34
N THR A 12 2.82 31.44 54.41
CA THR A 12 3.77 31.63 53.28
C THR A 12 4.23 30.47 52.34
N SER A 13 4.08 30.69 51.03
CA SER A 13 4.65 29.92 49.89
C SER A 13 6.12 30.31 49.56
N PRO A 14 6.75 29.87 48.44
CA PRO A 14 6.69 28.59 47.70
C PRO A 14 8.10 27.96 47.44
N VAL A 15 8.19 26.69 47.02
CA VAL A 15 9.44 26.08 46.47
C VAL A 15 9.12 25.19 45.27
N ALA A 16 10.03 25.13 44.28
CA ALA A 16 9.86 24.44 43.01
C ALA A 16 10.28 22.95 43.02
N SER A 17 9.73 22.17 42.08
CA SER A 17 10.08 20.76 41.85
C SER A 17 11.34 20.59 40.98
N PRO A 18 12.31 19.73 41.36
CA PRO A 18 13.43 19.35 40.51
C PRO A 18 13.11 18.10 39.65
N SER A 19 13.65 18.05 38.43
CA SER A 19 13.64 16.85 37.57
C SER A 19 14.83 15.92 37.90
N PRO A 20 14.64 14.58 37.88
CA PRO A 20 15.75 13.63 37.93
C PRO A 20 16.11 13.09 36.54
N THR A 21 17.35 13.30 36.10
CA THR A 21 17.96 12.60 34.95
C THR A 21 18.42 11.20 35.38
N VAL A 22 18.26 10.19 34.53
CA VAL A 22 18.82 8.84 34.77
C VAL A 22 20.25 8.76 34.22
N ALA A 23 21.17 8.15 34.97
CA ALA A 23 22.59 8.07 34.64
C ALA A 23 23.00 6.69 34.10
N VAL A 24 24.11 6.67 33.35
CA VAL A 24 24.75 5.46 32.78
C VAL A 24 25.81 4.92 33.75
N GLY A 25 25.88 3.60 33.92
CA GLY A 25 26.97 2.91 34.66
C GLY A 25 28.03 2.34 33.72
N ALA A 26 29.28 2.20 34.18
CA ALA A 26 30.43 1.81 33.36
C ALA A 26 31.51 1.00 34.12
N GLY A 27 32.44 0.39 33.37
CA GLY A 27 33.60 -0.41 33.82
C GLY A 27 33.41 -1.93 33.63
N GLU A 28 34.44 -2.79 33.50
CA GLU A 28 35.89 -2.69 33.22
C GLU A 28 36.42 -4.15 33.06
N VAL A 29 37.52 -4.58 32.41
CA VAL A 29 38.76 -4.02 31.79
C VAL A 29 39.03 -4.75 30.44
N VAL A 30 39.99 -4.32 29.60
CA VAL A 30 40.39 -4.96 28.31
C VAL A 30 41.91 -5.19 28.24
N PRO A 31 42.40 -6.41 27.96
CA PRO A 31 43.04 -6.77 26.66
C PRO A 31 42.50 -8.14 26.12
N ASP A 32 43.08 -8.92 25.19
CA ASP A 32 44.44 -9.01 24.59
C ASP A 32 44.42 -9.67 23.16
N GLU A 33 45.57 -9.98 22.56
CA GLU A 33 45.77 -10.42 21.15
C GLU A 33 45.34 -11.87 20.76
N GLY A 34 45.17 -12.11 19.44
CA GLY A 34 45.20 -13.45 18.83
C GLY A 34 44.87 -13.51 17.33
N ALA A 35 45.86 -13.81 16.46
CA ALA A 35 45.68 -13.89 15.00
C ALA A 35 46.15 -15.24 14.39
N VAL A 36 45.30 -15.87 13.57
CA VAL A 36 45.57 -17.10 12.78
C VAL A 36 44.72 -16.98 11.50
N VAL A 37 45.26 -16.73 10.31
CA VAL A 37 45.93 -17.66 9.36
C VAL A 37 45.00 -18.76 8.81
N ALA A 38 44.93 -18.86 7.48
CA ALA A 38 44.14 -19.85 6.75
C ALA A 38 44.94 -21.14 6.44
N PRO A 39 44.27 -22.27 6.14
CA PRO A 39 44.86 -23.41 5.47
C PRO A 39 44.36 -23.58 4.00
N GLU A 40 45.08 -24.41 3.26
CA GLU A 40 44.90 -24.63 1.82
C GLU A 40 43.85 -25.72 1.49
N GLY A 41 43.51 -25.88 0.20
CA GLY A 41 42.72 -27.02 -0.29
C GLY A 41 43.50 -28.34 -0.31
N PRO A 42 42.92 -29.46 -0.81
CA PRO A 42 43.31 -29.83 -2.17
C PRO A 42 42.28 -30.63 -3.02
N ALA A 43 42.54 -30.60 -4.34
CA ALA A 43 42.39 -31.68 -5.34
C ALA A 43 41.04 -32.40 -5.65
N GLY A 44 40.68 -32.37 -6.95
CA GLY A 44 40.69 -33.61 -7.76
C GLY A 44 39.42 -34.02 -8.53
N GLY A 45 39.58 -34.34 -9.83
CA GLY A 45 38.58 -35.04 -10.69
C GLY A 45 38.09 -34.21 -11.89
N THR A 46 38.63 -34.23 -13.12
CA THR A 46 38.87 -35.29 -14.15
C THR A 46 37.65 -35.67 -15.03
N GLY A 47 37.76 -35.40 -16.34
CA GLY A 47 36.81 -35.77 -17.42
C GLY A 47 36.45 -34.54 -18.29
N ALA A 48 36.82 -34.38 -19.57
CA ALA A 48 36.71 -35.24 -20.77
C ALA A 48 35.25 -35.38 -21.28
N THR A 49 34.90 -35.19 -22.56
CA THR A 49 35.69 -34.86 -23.78
C THR A 49 34.80 -34.35 -24.92
N GLY A 50 35.37 -33.63 -25.90
CA GLY A 50 34.76 -33.30 -27.21
C GLY A 50 34.08 -31.93 -27.31
N GLY A 51 33.99 -31.29 -28.48
CA GLY A 51 34.61 -31.63 -29.76
C GLY A 51 33.88 -31.03 -30.97
N THR A 52 34.46 -29.97 -31.57
CA THR A 52 34.35 -29.53 -33.00
C THR A 52 33.03 -29.79 -33.75
N ASP A 53 32.32 -28.78 -34.25
CA ASP A 53 32.79 -28.03 -35.43
C ASP A 53 32.04 -26.69 -35.69
N ALA A 54 32.52 -25.94 -36.69
CA ALA A 54 31.93 -24.69 -37.19
C ALA A 54 32.06 -24.60 -38.74
N PRO A 55 31.85 -23.44 -39.39
CA PRO A 55 30.54 -22.97 -39.83
C PRO A 55 30.44 -22.82 -41.37
N THR A 56 29.27 -22.42 -41.87
CA THR A 56 29.14 -21.82 -43.23
C THR A 56 28.21 -20.61 -43.22
N SER A 57 28.37 -19.74 -44.22
CA SER A 57 27.83 -18.37 -44.25
C SER A 57 27.19 -18.05 -45.61
N ALA A 58 26.30 -17.04 -45.58
CA ALA A 58 26.05 -15.99 -46.60
C ALA A 58 24.59 -15.86 -47.06
N GLY A 59 24.15 -14.63 -47.37
CA GLY A 59 22.97 -14.43 -48.24
C GLY A 59 21.93 -13.36 -47.88
N THR A 60 22.31 -12.12 -47.54
CA THR A 60 21.48 -10.93 -47.87
C THR A 60 21.79 -10.47 -49.32
N PRO A 61 20.93 -9.74 -50.07
CA PRO A 61 20.14 -8.61 -49.55
C PRO A 61 18.73 -8.28 -50.16
N THR A 62 18.04 -7.36 -49.47
CA THR A 62 17.14 -6.28 -49.97
C THR A 62 15.75 -6.54 -50.60
N ALA A 63 14.75 -5.98 -49.89
CA ALA A 63 13.71 -5.02 -50.35
C ALA A 63 12.48 -5.51 -51.13
N GLY A 64 11.32 -4.87 -50.84
CA GLY A 64 10.08 -4.97 -51.62
C GLY A 64 8.80 -5.04 -50.77
N ASP A 65 8.27 -3.86 -50.40
CA ASP A 65 6.85 -3.46 -50.22
C ASP A 65 5.75 -4.40 -49.63
N ALA A 66 4.82 -3.76 -48.92
CA ALA A 66 3.50 -4.28 -48.56
C ALA A 66 2.42 -3.28 -49.08
N PRO A 67 1.09 -3.54 -48.98
CA PRO A 67 0.37 -4.74 -48.55
C PRO A 67 -0.68 -5.21 -49.61
N THR A 68 -1.52 -6.20 -49.28
CA THR A 68 -2.95 -6.25 -49.74
C THR A 68 -3.76 -7.34 -48.98
N SER A 69 -5.09 -7.31 -49.10
CA SER A 69 -6.06 -8.19 -48.41
C SER A 69 -7.14 -8.72 -49.38
N THR A 70 -7.48 -10.01 -49.28
CA THR A 70 -8.68 -10.75 -49.76
C THR A 70 -8.40 -12.26 -49.59
N ASP A 71 -9.32 -13.17 -49.27
CA ASP A 71 -10.75 -13.09 -48.95
C ASP A 71 -11.16 -14.27 -48.01
N ALA A 72 -12.40 -14.30 -47.51
CA ALA A 72 -12.90 -15.30 -46.56
C ALA A 72 -13.44 -16.60 -47.22
N PRO A 73 -13.68 -17.67 -46.43
CA PRO A 73 -15.07 -17.90 -45.97
C PRO A 73 -15.20 -18.30 -44.48
N SER A 74 -16.43 -18.55 -44.03
CA SER A 74 -16.91 -18.57 -42.64
C SER A 74 -18.00 -19.67 -42.46
N PRO A 75 -18.50 -20.04 -41.26
CA PRO A 75 -17.88 -20.16 -39.92
C PRO A 75 -18.06 -21.57 -39.29
N ALA A 76 -17.54 -21.75 -38.07
CA ALA A 76 -18.03 -22.70 -37.06
C ALA A 76 -18.54 -21.90 -35.82
N PRO A 77 -19.38 -22.46 -34.93
CA PRO A 77 -20.13 -21.66 -33.95
C PRO A 77 -19.25 -21.06 -32.84
N ALA A 78 -19.75 -19.99 -32.21
CA ALA A 78 -19.11 -19.32 -31.10
C ALA A 78 -19.60 -19.86 -29.76
N ASP A 79 -18.67 -20.07 -28.83
CA ASP A 79 -18.95 -20.15 -27.39
C ASP A 79 -19.07 -18.74 -26.78
N GLU A 80 -19.50 -18.71 -25.52
CA GLU A 80 -20.11 -17.55 -24.87
C GLU A 80 -19.16 -16.35 -24.72
N ARG A 81 -19.62 -15.18 -25.16
CA ARG A 81 -18.95 -13.90 -24.89
C ARG A 81 -19.50 -13.33 -23.59
N ALA A 82 -18.72 -13.42 -22.51
CA ALA A 82 -19.00 -12.67 -21.29
C ALA A 82 -19.20 -11.18 -21.64
N SER A 83 -20.27 -10.60 -21.11
CA SER A 83 -20.59 -9.18 -21.33
C SER A 83 -19.74 -8.30 -20.43
N ASP A 84 -19.06 -7.30 -21.01
CA ASP A 84 -18.47 -6.19 -20.26
C ASP A 84 -19.53 -5.55 -19.35
N ALA A 85 -19.38 -5.75 -18.04
CA ALA A 85 -20.01 -4.92 -17.02
C ALA A 85 -18.98 -3.88 -16.57
N GLY A 86 -19.34 -2.60 -16.62
CA GLY A 86 -18.52 -1.55 -16.01
C GLY A 86 -18.51 -1.70 -14.47
N PRO A 87 -17.56 -1.06 -13.77
CA PRO A 87 -17.46 -1.16 -12.31
C PRO A 87 -18.77 -0.69 -11.65
N ALA A 88 -19.36 -1.56 -10.83
CA ALA A 88 -20.55 -1.24 -10.06
C ALA A 88 -20.18 -0.31 -8.90
N THR A 89 -20.86 0.82 -8.77
CA THR A 89 -20.59 1.85 -7.76
C THR A 89 -21.48 1.63 -6.52
N GLY A 90 -21.43 0.43 -5.93
CA GLY A 90 -22.28 0.04 -4.81
C GLY A 90 -21.74 -1.18 -4.09
N ALA A 91 -22.22 -1.42 -2.88
CA ALA A 91 -21.78 -2.52 -2.03
C ALA A 91 -22.07 -3.88 -2.67
N GLY A 92 -21.10 -4.79 -2.67
CA GLY A 92 -21.15 -6.06 -3.41
C GLY A 92 -20.72 -7.26 -2.57
N LEU A 93 -21.43 -8.38 -2.74
CA LEU A 93 -21.06 -9.70 -2.24
C LEU A 93 -20.37 -10.54 -3.33
N SER A 94 -19.30 -11.24 -2.94
CA SER A 94 -18.69 -12.34 -3.69
C SER A 94 -18.68 -13.59 -2.81
N SER A 95 -18.97 -14.77 -3.37
CA SER A 95 -19.07 -16.03 -2.63
C SER A 95 -18.10 -17.09 -3.18
N VAL A 96 -17.25 -17.66 -2.31
CA VAL A 96 -16.34 -18.75 -2.65
C VAL A 96 -16.86 -20.08 -2.08
N PRO A 97 -17.27 -21.05 -2.92
CA PRO A 97 -17.73 -22.36 -2.43
C PRO A 97 -16.63 -23.18 -1.74
N VAL A 98 -16.99 -23.92 -0.70
CA VAL A 98 -16.08 -24.78 0.08
C VAL A 98 -16.62 -26.20 0.16
N ASP A 99 -15.97 -27.14 -0.52
CA ASP A 99 -16.23 -28.57 -0.33
C ASP A 99 -15.36 -29.13 0.81
N ALA A 100 -15.92 -29.09 2.03
CA ALA A 100 -15.28 -29.60 3.24
C ALA A 100 -14.86 -31.08 3.14
N THR A 101 -15.46 -31.89 2.26
CA THR A 101 -15.11 -33.31 2.08
C THR A 101 -13.81 -33.53 1.32
N THR A 102 -13.32 -32.50 0.61
CA THR A 102 -12.08 -32.55 -0.18
C THR A 102 -10.87 -31.93 0.52
N LEU A 103 -11.09 -31.21 1.61
CA LEU A 103 -10.06 -30.46 2.32
C LEU A 103 -9.14 -31.36 3.19
N PRO A 104 -7.89 -30.94 3.45
CA PRO A 104 -7.00 -31.66 4.35
C PRO A 104 -7.57 -31.74 5.78
N ALA A 105 -7.73 -32.96 6.29
CA ALA A 105 -8.09 -33.20 7.68
C ALA A 105 -6.91 -32.89 8.62
N GLY A 106 -7.22 -32.22 9.73
CA GLY A 106 -6.29 -31.82 10.77
C GLY A 106 -6.96 -31.67 12.13
N VAL A 107 -6.33 -30.91 13.02
CA VAL A 107 -6.83 -30.59 14.36
C VAL A 107 -7.14 -29.10 14.41
N GLY A 108 -8.33 -28.75 14.88
CA GLY A 108 -8.77 -27.37 15.01
C GLY A 108 -8.13 -26.65 16.20
N LEU A 109 -8.28 -25.33 16.25
CA LEU A 109 -7.79 -24.47 17.34
C LEU A 109 -8.33 -24.89 18.73
N THR A 110 -9.52 -25.49 18.75
CA THR A 110 -10.23 -26.06 19.92
C THR A 110 -9.77 -27.48 20.30
N GLY A 111 -8.96 -28.14 19.45
CA GLY A 111 -8.61 -29.56 19.57
C GLY A 111 -9.58 -30.53 18.89
N THR A 112 -10.69 -30.02 18.35
CA THR A 112 -11.71 -30.78 17.58
C THR A 112 -11.15 -31.26 16.23
N ALA A 113 -11.76 -32.29 15.63
CA ALA A 113 -11.42 -32.69 14.26
C ALA A 113 -11.86 -31.59 13.27
N ALA A 114 -10.93 -31.13 12.43
CA ALA A 114 -11.15 -29.97 11.57
C ALA A 114 -10.63 -30.19 10.15
N VAL A 115 -11.17 -29.42 9.21
CA VAL A 115 -10.61 -29.20 7.88
C VAL A 115 -10.24 -27.74 7.70
N THR A 116 -9.29 -27.43 6.81
CA THR A 116 -8.83 -26.05 6.61
C THR A 116 -8.58 -25.80 5.12
N THR A 117 -9.01 -24.64 4.62
CA THR A 117 -8.79 -24.24 3.22
C THR A 117 -7.29 -24.02 2.96
N SER A 118 -6.91 -24.01 1.68
CA SER A 118 -5.68 -23.31 1.28
C SER A 118 -5.76 -21.83 1.67
N GLU A 119 -4.62 -21.15 1.75
CA GLU A 119 -4.58 -19.69 1.76
C GLU A 119 -5.14 -19.17 0.43
N LEU A 120 -6.35 -18.59 0.46
CA LEU A 120 -7.02 -18.03 -0.72
C LEU A 120 -6.55 -16.59 -0.92
N THR A 121 -6.35 -16.20 -2.18
CA THR A 121 -6.19 -14.80 -2.59
C THR A 121 -7.45 -14.40 -3.35
N THR A 122 -7.94 -13.19 -3.10
CA THR A 122 -9.26 -12.70 -3.51
C THR A 122 -9.14 -11.29 -4.08
N ASP A 123 -10.23 -10.77 -4.63
CA ASP A 123 -10.41 -9.31 -4.71
C ASP A 123 -10.49 -8.72 -3.30
N VAL A 124 -10.36 -7.39 -3.18
CA VAL A 124 -10.38 -6.72 -1.87
C VAL A 124 -11.78 -6.79 -1.25
N PHE A 125 -11.85 -7.21 0.01
CA PHE A 125 -13.08 -7.24 0.80
C PHE A 125 -12.86 -6.60 2.18
N HIS A 126 -13.96 -6.20 2.83
CA HIS A 126 -13.93 -5.54 4.14
C HIS A 126 -14.74 -6.31 5.21
N LEU A 127 -15.57 -7.26 4.80
CA LEU A 127 -16.24 -8.23 5.67
C LEU A 127 -16.10 -9.63 5.07
N ALA A 128 -15.87 -10.62 5.94
CA ALA A 128 -15.95 -12.04 5.60
C ALA A 128 -16.82 -12.80 6.61
N ALA A 129 -17.64 -13.71 6.11
CA ALA A 129 -18.40 -14.66 6.91
C ALA A 129 -18.43 -16.03 6.22
N VAL A 130 -18.93 -17.05 6.91
CA VAL A 130 -19.17 -18.38 6.32
C VAL A 130 -20.65 -18.69 6.38
N THR A 131 -21.26 -19.14 5.28
CA THR A 131 -22.67 -19.55 5.22
C THR A 131 -22.83 -20.95 4.65
N TRP A 132 -23.96 -21.59 4.91
CA TRP A 132 -24.30 -22.95 4.46
C TRP A 132 -25.82 -23.11 4.29
N ALA A 133 -26.27 -24.17 3.60
CA ALA A 133 -27.64 -24.26 3.09
C ALA A 133 -28.75 -24.18 4.16
N GLU A 134 -28.62 -24.95 5.24
CA GLU A 134 -29.62 -25.12 6.30
C GLU A 134 -28.98 -24.83 7.66
N PRO A 135 -29.60 -24.08 8.60
CA PRO A 135 -28.99 -23.73 9.88
C PRO A 135 -28.45 -24.93 10.68
N ASP A 136 -27.20 -24.82 11.13
CA ASP A 136 -26.45 -25.83 11.88
C ASP A 136 -25.61 -25.08 12.93
N ASP A 137 -25.93 -25.26 14.21
CA ASP A 137 -25.28 -24.60 15.34
C ASP A 137 -24.14 -25.44 15.94
N THR A 138 -23.78 -26.58 15.32
CA THR A 138 -22.70 -27.47 15.75
C THR A 138 -21.37 -27.22 15.03
N LEU A 139 -21.38 -26.45 13.94
CA LEU A 139 -20.19 -26.13 13.13
C LEU A 139 -19.32 -25.07 13.81
N GLU A 140 -18.17 -25.47 14.35
CA GLU A 140 -17.13 -24.53 14.83
C GLU A 140 -16.40 -23.92 13.63
N VAL A 141 -16.57 -22.62 13.39
CA VAL A 141 -15.85 -21.89 12.33
C VAL A 141 -14.73 -21.05 12.92
N SER A 142 -13.58 -20.99 12.24
CA SER A 142 -12.53 -20.00 12.51
C SER A 142 -11.97 -19.46 11.19
N ALA A 143 -11.58 -18.19 11.17
CA ALA A 143 -11.03 -17.53 9.99
C ALA A 143 -9.80 -16.67 10.35
N ARG A 144 -8.95 -16.43 9.36
CA ARG A 144 -7.95 -15.36 9.36
C ARG A 144 -7.89 -14.72 7.98
N VAL A 145 -7.57 -13.43 7.93
CA VAL A 145 -7.51 -12.65 6.69
C VAL A 145 -6.09 -12.13 6.43
N ARG A 146 -5.79 -11.78 5.18
CA ARG A 146 -4.51 -11.16 4.78
C ARG A 146 -4.76 -9.72 4.36
N SER A 147 -4.02 -8.80 4.96
CA SER A 147 -4.18 -7.37 4.76
C SER A 147 -2.80 -6.72 4.69
N GLY A 148 -2.42 -6.26 3.49
CA GLY A 148 -1.02 -5.97 3.17
C GLY A 148 -0.16 -7.24 3.18
N ASP A 149 1.12 -7.12 3.57
CA ASP A 149 2.08 -8.24 3.55
C ASP A 149 1.85 -9.32 4.64
N GLY A 150 0.77 -9.25 5.43
CA GLY A 150 0.60 -10.03 6.65
C GLY A 150 -0.78 -10.69 6.82
N TRP A 151 -0.77 -11.88 7.42
CA TRP A 151 -1.97 -12.56 7.92
C TRP A 151 -2.32 -12.12 9.33
N THR A 152 -3.61 -12.04 9.67
CA THR A 152 -4.08 -11.92 11.05
C THR A 152 -3.83 -13.20 11.85
N GLU A 153 -3.90 -13.07 13.18
CA GLU A 153 -4.19 -14.22 14.04
C GLU A 153 -5.55 -14.84 13.67
N TRP A 154 -5.76 -16.09 14.08
CA TRP A 154 -7.05 -16.76 13.89
C TRP A 154 -8.12 -16.23 14.85
N GLN A 155 -9.30 -15.94 14.30
CA GLN A 155 -10.51 -15.57 15.05
C GLN A 155 -11.56 -16.68 14.91
N HIS A 156 -12.13 -17.13 16.03
CA HIS A 156 -13.34 -17.95 16.03
C HIS A 156 -14.56 -17.08 15.67
N LEU A 157 -15.45 -17.60 14.82
CA LEU A 157 -16.68 -16.94 14.41
C LEU A 157 -17.87 -17.72 15.00
N GLU A 158 -18.66 -17.09 15.85
CA GLU A 158 -19.88 -17.71 16.42
C GLU A 158 -20.86 -18.09 15.31
N ALA A 159 -21.51 -19.26 15.42
CA ALA A 159 -22.59 -19.66 14.52
C ALA A 159 -23.89 -18.92 14.89
N GLU A 160 -24.41 -18.11 13.96
CA GLU A 160 -25.62 -17.32 14.19
C GLU A 160 -26.89 -18.05 13.70
N GLU A 161 -27.96 -17.91 14.48
CA GLU A 161 -29.26 -18.54 14.19
C GLU A 161 -29.92 -18.00 12.92
N GLY A 162 -30.68 -18.88 12.24
CA GLY A 162 -31.58 -18.47 11.15
C GLY A 162 -32.73 -17.62 11.68
N ALA A 163 -33.21 -16.68 10.87
CA ALA A 163 -34.11 -15.61 11.30
C ALA A 163 -35.59 -16.00 11.56
N GLY A 164 -35.87 -17.28 11.82
CA GLY A 164 -37.24 -17.79 11.99
C GLY A 164 -38.01 -17.74 10.67
N ALA A 165 -39.09 -16.95 10.61
CA ALA A 165 -39.93 -16.82 9.40
C ALA A 165 -39.20 -16.16 8.21
N ASP A 166 -38.15 -15.38 8.45
CA ASP A 166 -37.25 -14.81 7.43
C ASP A 166 -36.20 -15.86 7.00
N SER A 167 -36.60 -17.14 6.81
CA SER A 167 -35.69 -18.29 6.73
C SER A 167 -34.84 -18.29 5.45
N GLY A 168 -33.57 -17.88 5.58
CA GLY A 168 -32.51 -18.10 4.61
C GLY A 168 -31.39 -18.99 5.17
N ARG A 169 -30.17 -18.79 4.66
CA ARG A 169 -28.99 -19.63 4.92
C ARG A 169 -28.51 -19.55 6.38
N GLY A 170 -27.98 -20.67 6.88
CA GLY A 170 -27.15 -20.69 8.09
C GLY A 170 -25.87 -19.90 7.86
N GLY A 171 -25.30 -19.29 8.90
CA GLY A 171 -24.08 -18.52 8.76
C GLY A 171 -23.45 -18.04 10.07
N THR A 172 -22.20 -17.58 10.01
CA THR A 172 -21.48 -17.06 11.16
C THR A 172 -21.75 -15.59 11.44
N ALA A 173 -21.32 -15.12 12.62
CA ALA A 173 -20.98 -13.74 12.85
C ALA A 173 -19.88 -13.26 11.85
N PRO A 174 -19.89 -11.98 11.44
CA PRO A 174 -18.96 -11.46 10.44
C PRO A 174 -17.60 -11.02 11.04
N LEU A 175 -16.51 -11.49 10.43
CA LEU A 175 -15.17 -10.91 10.57
C LEU A 175 -15.10 -9.64 9.72
N ILE A 176 -14.69 -8.50 10.31
CA ILE A 176 -14.50 -7.23 9.58
C ILE A 176 -13.04 -6.79 9.66
N ASP A 177 -12.46 -6.45 8.51
CA ASP A 177 -11.19 -5.71 8.41
C ASP A 177 -11.39 -4.47 7.53
N LEU A 178 -11.17 -3.30 8.12
CA LEU A 178 -11.33 -2.00 7.47
C LEU A 178 -10.07 -1.53 6.73
N ALA A 179 -8.97 -2.28 6.78
CA ALA A 179 -7.78 -2.02 5.98
C ALA A 179 -7.91 -2.49 4.52
N GLY A 180 -8.92 -3.30 4.21
CA GLY A 180 -9.07 -4.01 2.94
C GLY A 180 -8.22 -5.28 2.93
N ALA A 181 -8.87 -6.43 3.06
CA ALA A 181 -8.23 -7.74 2.99
C ALA A 181 -8.23 -8.29 1.56
N ASP A 182 -7.13 -8.89 1.13
CA ASP A 182 -6.92 -9.44 -0.23
C ASP A 182 -6.71 -10.98 -0.22
N GLY A 183 -6.94 -11.60 0.93
CA GLY A 183 -6.89 -13.04 1.10
C GLY A 183 -7.56 -13.52 2.38
N ILE A 184 -7.97 -14.79 2.37
CA ILE A 184 -8.66 -15.43 3.50
C ILE A 184 -8.25 -16.90 3.64
N GLN A 185 -8.24 -17.39 4.88
CA GLN A 185 -8.19 -18.81 5.17
C GLN A 185 -9.25 -19.16 6.21
N VAL A 186 -9.99 -20.24 5.99
CA VAL A 186 -11.06 -20.71 6.87
C VAL A 186 -10.75 -22.12 7.36
N GLN A 187 -11.04 -22.35 8.64
CA GLN A 187 -11.04 -23.64 9.29
C GLN A 187 -12.47 -23.96 9.74
N LEU A 188 -12.91 -25.18 9.46
CA LEU A 188 -14.21 -25.72 9.85
C LEU A 188 -13.96 -26.94 10.74
N ALA A 189 -14.57 -27.00 11.92
CA ALA A 189 -14.51 -28.17 12.79
C ALA A 189 -15.93 -28.66 13.09
N SER A 190 -16.09 -29.98 13.13
CA SER A 190 -17.38 -30.66 13.34
C SER A 190 -17.23 -31.70 14.45
N PRO A 191 -18.03 -31.65 15.53
CA PRO A 191 -17.93 -32.60 16.64
C PRO A 191 -18.20 -34.06 16.27
N ASP A 192 -19.01 -34.33 15.24
CA ASP A 192 -19.36 -35.68 14.79
C ASP A 192 -18.75 -36.07 13.43
N GLY A 193 -18.12 -35.12 12.75
CA GLY A 193 -17.48 -35.32 11.44
C GLY A 193 -18.43 -35.25 10.24
N THR A 194 -19.69 -34.86 10.45
CA THR A 194 -20.59 -34.46 9.36
C THR A 194 -20.38 -33.00 8.98
N TRP A 195 -20.75 -32.63 7.75
CA TRP A 195 -20.58 -31.28 7.22
C TRP A 195 -21.90 -30.82 6.57
N PRO A 196 -22.37 -29.59 6.82
CA PRO A 196 -23.53 -29.05 6.14
C PRO A 196 -23.25 -28.85 4.64
N SER A 197 -24.31 -28.89 3.82
CA SER A 197 -24.20 -28.75 2.37
C SER A 197 -24.04 -27.30 1.91
N ASP A 198 -23.37 -27.10 0.77
CA ASP A 198 -23.19 -25.80 0.11
C ASP A 198 -22.62 -24.73 1.06
N VAL A 199 -21.51 -25.07 1.73
CA VAL A 199 -20.71 -24.12 2.51
C VAL A 199 -20.05 -23.11 1.56
N ARG A 200 -20.07 -21.84 1.92
CA ARG A 200 -19.49 -20.73 1.18
C ARG A 200 -18.78 -19.77 2.12
N ILE A 201 -17.70 -19.16 1.65
CA ILE A 201 -17.09 -17.98 2.25
C ILE A 201 -17.69 -16.77 1.53
N ASP A 202 -18.43 -15.94 2.27
CA ASP A 202 -19.12 -14.77 1.75
C ASP A 202 -18.30 -13.52 2.09
N LEU A 203 -17.85 -12.81 1.06
CA LEU A 203 -16.91 -11.70 1.10
C LEU A 203 -17.61 -10.43 0.60
N VAL A 204 -17.67 -9.38 1.42
CA VAL A 204 -18.39 -8.14 1.11
C VAL A 204 -17.44 -6.95 1.05
N ASP A 205 -17.57 -6.17 -0.02
CA ASP A 205 -17.08 -4.81 -0.11
C ASP A 205 -18.26 -3.82 0.09
N PRO A 206 -18.23 -2.91 1.10
CA PRO A 206 -19.28 -1.90 1.30
C PRO A 206 -19.32 -0.78 0.24
N GLY A 207 -18.33 -0.72 -0.67
CA GLY A 207 -18.27 0.23 -1.77
C GLY A 207 -18.07 1.70 -1.38
N GLU A 208 -17.77 2.54 -2.37
CA GLU A 208 -17.70 3.99 -2.19
C GLU A 208 -19.08 4.64 -2.08
N GLU A 209 -19.16 5.75 -1.33
CA GLU A 209 -20.41 6.43 -1.07
C GLU A 209 -20.87 7.26 -2.28
N THR A 210 -21.97 6.83 -2.90
CA THR A 210 -22.62 7.57 -4.00
C THR A 210 -23.27 8.84 -3.46
N ALA A 211 -22.55 9.96 -3.58
CA ALA A 211 -22.87 11.21 -2.91
C ALA A 211 -24.26 11.78 -3.25
N ALA A 212 -25.13 11.82 -2.23
CA ALA A 212 -26.38 12.58 -2.20
C ALA A 212 -26.39 13.50 -0.97
N ASP A 213 -25.82 14.70 -1.12
CA ASP A 213 -25.85 15.78 -0.11
C ASP A 213 -27.32 16.07 0.31
N PRO A 214 -27.61 16.25 1.62
CA PRO A 214 -27.01 17.34 2.38
C PRO A 214 -26.15 16.91 3.58
N ALA A 215 -25.05 17.64 3.73
CA ALA A 215 -23.95 17.38 4.65
C ALA A 215 -24.36 17.09 6.11
N PRO A 216 -23.59 16.23 6.81
CA PRO A 216 -23.69 16.03 8.25
C PRO A 216 -23.12 17.23 9.01
N GLY A 217 -23.80 18.37 8.91
CA GLY A 217 -23.78 19.31 10.01
C GLY A 217 -24.31 18.58 11.24
N ALA A 218 -23.49 18.45 12.28
CA ALA A 218 -23.95 17.94 13.58
C ALA A 218 -25.14 18.80 14.03
N GLY A 219 -26.35 18.28 13.82
CA GLY A 219 -27.53 19.11 13.55
C GLY A 219 -28.87 18.38 13.34
N THR A 220 -28.99 17.14 13.84
CA THR A 220 -30.07 16.71 14.76
C THR A 220 -31.55 17.07 14.51
N SER A 221 -32.46 16.11 14.80
CA SER A 221 -33.74 16.45 15.42
C SER A 221 -34.21 15.35 16.37
N MET A 222 -34.46 15.70 17.63
CA MET A 222 -35.17 14.85 18.57
C MET A 222 -36.66 15.21 18.57
N GLY A 223 -37.50 14.20 18.31
CA GLY A 223 -38.95 14.35 18.27
C GLY A 223 -39.51 14.80 19.63
N ALA A 224 -40.55 15.64 19.60
CA ALA A 224 -41.03 16.34 20.79
C ALA A 224 -41.48 15.44 21.95
N ALA A 225 -41.20 15.92 23.16
CA ALA A 225 -41.93 15.53 24.35
C ALA A 225 -43.44 15.82 24.22
N SER A 226 -44.19 14.82 23.77
CA SER A 226 -45.61 14.64 24.05
C SER A 226 -45.74 13.52 25.09
N THR A 227 -45.54 13.84 26.37
CA THR A 227 -45.65 12.89 27.51
C THR A 227 -44.77 11.63 27.46
N VAL A 228 -43.84 11.55 26.51
CA VAL A 228 -43.00 10.39 26.18
C VAL A 228 -41.55 10.86 26.07
N VAL A 229 -40.60 9.97 26.37
CA VAL A 229 -39.15 10.22 26.22
C VAL A 229 -38.83 10.56 24.77
N SER A 230 -38.10 11.65 24.55
CA SER A 230 -37.74 12.13 23.21
C SER A 230 -37.05 11.06 22.37
N ARG A 231 -37.41 10.98 21.08
CA ARG A 231 -36.71 10.14 20.10
C ARG A 231 -35.24 10.61 19.99
N PRO A 232 -34.23 9.73 20.18
CA PRO A 232 -32.83 10.10 19.99
C PRO A 232 -32.53 10.58 18.56
N SER A 233 -31.40 11.27 18.38
CA SER A 233 -30.88 11.55 17.02
C SER A 233 -30.48 10.22 16.37
N ILE A 234 -31.10 9.89 15.23
CA ILE A 234 -30.89 8.64 14.49
C ILE A 234 -30.43 8.97 13.07
N ILE A 235 -29.32 8.38 12.65
CA ILE A 235 -28.83 8.36 11.28
C ILE A 235 -29.74 7.39 10.51
N THR A 236 -30.56 7.92 9.61
CA THR A 236 -31.52 7.13 8.82
C THR A 236 -30.81 6.27 7.78
N ARG A 237 -31.51 5.28 7.24
CA ARG A 237 -30.99 4.40 6.17
C ARG A 237 -30.38 5.15 4.99
N ALA A 238 -31.04 6.21 4.53
CA ALA A 238 -30.50 7.09 3.48
C ALA A 238 -29.21 7.84 3.87
N GLN A 239 -28.99 8.12 5.16
CA GLN A 239 -27.81 8.85 5.64
C GLN A 239 -26.57 7.98 5.89
N TRP A 240 -26.73 6.65 6.03
CA TRP A 240 -25.60 5.71 6.07
C TRP A 240 -25.36 4.98 4.74
N GLY A 241 -26.13 5.30 3.71
CA GLY A 241 -25.99 4.73 2.36
C GLY A 241 -26.57 3.32 2.23
N ALA A 242 -27.71 3.04 2.86
CA ALA A 242 -28.43 1.79 2.64
C ALA A 242 -28.86 1.64 1.18
N ASP A 243 -28.45 0.57 0.51
CA ASP A 243 -28.96 0.22 -0.80
C ASP A 243 -30.38 -0.38 -0.70
N GLU A 244 -31.39 0.48 -0.78
CA GLU A 244 -32.79 0.03 -0.74
C GLU A 244 -33.21 -0.80 -1.98
N SER A 245 -32.36 -0.97 -3.00
CA SER A 245 -32.65 -1.84 -4.15
C SER A 245 -32.51 -3.33 -3.83
N ILE A 246 -31.73 -3.67 -2.80
CA ILE A 246 -31.60 -5.05 -2.29
C ILE A 246 -32.56 -5.31 -1.12
N ASN A 247 -33.20 -4.26 -0.57
CA ASN A 247 -34.20 -4.41 0.48
C ASN A 247 -35.45 -5.12 -0.05
N THR A 248 -35.79 -6.26 0.57
CA THR A 248 -37.02 -7.00 0.24
C THR A 248 -37.99 -7.08 1.42
N ASN A 249 -37.74 -6.34 2.51
CA ASN A 249 -38.66 -6.28 3.64
C ASN A 249 -39.98 -5.60 3.25
N ASN A 250 -41.07 -6.30 3.57
CA ASN A 250 -42.42 -5.79 3.50
C ASN A 250 -42.92 -5.59 4.95
N PRO A 251 -42.97 -4.34 5.46
CA PRO A 251 -43.06 -4.07 6.89
C PRO A 251 -44.12 -4.89 7.62
N SER A 252 -43.68 -5.62 8.63
CA SER A 252 -44.47 -6.58 9.41
C SER A 252 -44.53 -6.13 10.88
N PRO A 253 -45.25 -5.03 11.20
CA PRO A 253 -45.30 -4.48 12.55
C PRO A 253 -46.02 -5.41 13.52
N ALA A 254 -45.38 -5.70 14.65
CA ALA A 254 -46.00 -6.42 15.75
C ALA A 254 -47.16 -5.63 16.35
N ARG A 255 -48.18 -6.33 16.86
CA ARG A 255 -49.38 -5.69 17.46
C ARG A 255 -49.04 -4.76 18.64
N ALA A 256 -47.96 -5.05 19.37
CA ALA A 256 -47.38 -4.20 20.40
C ALA A 256 -45.89 -4.57 20.58
N LEU A 257 -45.07 -3.59 20.94
CA LEU A 257 -43.74 -3.82 21.50
C LEU A 257 -43.88 -4.10 23.00
N ASN A 258 -43.19 -5.12 23.51
CA ASN A 258 -43.25 -5.53 24.92
C ASN A 258 -41.88 -5.64 25.59
N MET A 259 -40.79 -5.63 24.80
CA MET A 259 -39.46 -6.07 25.23
C MET A 259 -38.37 -5.51 24.30
N ALA A 260 -37.14 -5.41 24.77
CA ALA A 260 -35.95 -5.09 24.00
C ALA A 260 -34.87 -6.18 24.18
N PHE A 261 -34.24 -6.57 23.07
CA PHE A 261 -33.04 -7.39 23.06
C PHE A 261 -31.83 -6.51 22.76
N ILE A 262 -30.83 -6.59 23.64
CA ILE A 262 -29.54 -5.91 23.52
C ILE A 262 -28.53 -6.90 22.95
N HIS A 263 -27.90 -6.47 21.86
CA HIS A 263 -26.97 -7.26 21.06
C HIS A 263 -25.59 -6.60 21.03
N HIS A 264 -24.60 -7.34 20.55
CA HIS A 264 -23.45 -6.77 19.85
C HIS A 264 -23.42 -7.31 18.41
N THR A 265 -22.54 -6.78 17.55
CA THR A 265 -22.36 -7.32 16.18
C THR A 265 -21.19 -8.31 16.07
N ALA A 266 -20.44 -8.54 17.16
CA ALA A 266 -19.22 -9.35 17.20
C ALA A 266 -18.12 -8.93 16.21
N THR A 267 -18.21 -7.71 15.67
CA THR A 267 -17.24 -7.13 14.72
C THR A 267 -16.05 -6.49 15.45
N THR A 268 -15.09 -5.99 14.67
CA THR A 268 -13.94 -5.24 15.20
C THR A 268 -14.36 -4.03 16.05
N ASN A 269 -13.57 -3.72 17.08
CA ASN A 269 -13.65 -2.43 17.80
C ASN A 269 -12.69 -1.38 17.22
N SER A 270 -11.79 -1.78 16.32
CA SER A 270 -10.69 -0.96 15.79
C SER A 270 -11.17 -0.18 14.55
N TYR A 271 -12.12 0.72 14.77
CA TYR A 271 -12.72 1.59 13.76
C TYR A 271 -12.88 3.02 14.30
N GLY A 272 -12.93 4.00 13.40
CA GLY A 272 -13.26 5.41 13.66
C GLY A 272 -14.74 5.74 13.39
N PRO A 273 -15.23 6.91 13.82
CA PRO A 273 -16.67 7.25 13.76
C PRO A 273 -17.22 7.41 12.32
N GLY A 274 -16.37 7.61 11.32
CA GLY A 274 -16.75 7.59 9.91
C GLY A 274 -17.02 6.17 9.40
N ASP A 275 -16.27 5.19 9.89
CA ASP A 275 -16.28 3.81 9.39
C ASP A 275 -17.52 3.02 9.86
N SER A 276 -18.26 3.55 10.85
CA SER A 276 -19.49 2.97 11.38
C SER A 276 -20.54 2.74 10.28
N ALA A 277 -20.68 3.66 9.33
CA ALA A 277 -21.62 3.53 8.20
C ALA A 277 -21.20 2.40 7.24
N ALA A 278 -19.92 2.31 6.90
CA ALA A 278 -19.38 1.26 6.03
C ALA A 278 -19.55 -0.14 6.65
N GLN A 279 -19.28 -0.31 7.95
CA GLN A 279 -19.55 -1.59 8.63
C GLN A 279 -21.03 -1.98 8.60
N ILE A 280 -21.93 -1.02 8.80
CA ILE A 280 -23.38 -1.28 8.77
C ILE A 280 -23.84 -1.65 7.34
N ARG A 281 -23.29 -1.02 6.30
CA ARG A 281 -23.47 -1.46 4.90
C ARG A 281 -23.00 -2.90 4.69
N SER A 282 -21.81 -3.26 5.16
CA SER A 282 -21.30 -4.63 5.04
C SER A 282 -22.21 -5.65 5.73
N ILE A 283 -22.63 -5.38 6.98
CA ILE A 283 -23.54 -6.27 7.74
C ILE A 283 -24.90 -6.38 7.06
N TYR A 284 -25.42 -5.27 6.51
CA TYR A 284 -26.67 -5.24 5.75
C TYR A 284 -26.61 -6.12 4.49
N VAL A 285 -25.58 -5.95 3.65
CA VAL A 285 -25.36 -6.78 2.46
C VAL A 285 -25.14 -8.24 2.82
N TYR A 286 -24.38 -8.54 3.87
CA TYR A 286 -24.19 -9.91 4.35
C TYR A 286 -25.52 -10.56 4.75
N HIS A 287 -26.34 -9.89 5.57
CA HIS A 287 -27.65 -10.39 5.96
C HIS A 287 -28.59 -10.60 4.75
N VAL A 288 -28.64 -9.65 3.82
CA VAL A 288 -29.55 -9.73 2.68
C VAL A 288 -29.09 -10.74 1.62
N GLN A 289 -27.85 -10.64 1.14
CA GLN A 289 -27.38 -11.42 0.00
C GLN A 289 -26.70 -12.73 0.41
N GLY A 290 -25.94 -12.73 1.52
CA GLY A 290 -25.25 -13.93 2.02
C GLY A 290 -26.18 -14.85 2.81
N ARG A 291 -26.98 -14.27 3.72
CA ARG A 291 -27.93 -15.03 4.56
C ARG A 291 -29.35 -15.10 3.98
N GLY A 292 -29.70 -14.30 2.97
CA GLY A 292 -31.01 -14.34 2.32
C GLY A 292 -32.14 -13.68 3.12
N TRP A 293 -31.83 -12.82 4.10
CA TRP A 293 -32.81 -12.12 4.92
C TRP A 293 -33.42 -10.93 4.16
N PRO A 294 -34.65 -10.48 4.50
CA PRO A 294 -35.28 -9.39 3.76
C PRO A 294 -34.62 -8.02 3.98
N ASP A 295 -34.02 -7.83 5.16
CA ASP A 295 -33.31 -6.62 5.60
C ASP A 295 -32.44 -6.98 6.82
N ILE A 296 -31.52 -6.11 7.24
CA ILE A 296 -30.67 -6.25 8.43
C ILE A 296 -31.50 -6.66 9.66
N GLY A 297 -30.96 -7.56 10.49
CA GLY A 297 -31.73 -8.18 11.56
C GLY A 297 -32.13 -7.26 12.71
N TYR A 298 -31.28 -6.28 13.06
CA TYR A 298 -31.52 -5.38 14.20
C TYR A 298 -32.37 -4.16 13.78
N ASN A 299 -33.26 -3.69 14.65
CA ASN A 299 -34.01 -2.45 14.39
C ASN A 299 -33.12 -1.20 14.51
N PHE A 300 -32.14 -1.22 15.41
CA PHE A 300 -31.17 -0.15 15.60
C PHE A 300 -29.77 -0.69 15.82
N VAL A 301 -28.77 0.07 15.35
CA VAL A 301 -27.35 -0.15 15.66
C VAL A 301 -26.83 1.09 16.41
N VAL A 302 -26.02 0.88 17.44
CA VAL A 302 -25.40 1.93 18.26
C VAL A 302 -23.90 1.73 18.23
N ASP A 303 -23.12 2.70 17.77
CA ASP A 303 -21.68 2.54 17.71
C ASP A 303 -20.95 2.90 19.02
N ARG A 304 -19.64 2.62 19.06
CA ARG A 304 -18.78 2.90 20.23
C ARG A 304 -18.62 4.40 20.55
N TYR A 305 -19.15 5.30 19.73
CA TYR A 305 -19.10 6.75 19.86
C TYR A 305 -20.44 7.35 20.33
N GLY A 306 -21.53 6.58 20.23
CA GLY A 306 -22.88 7.00 20.60
C GLY A 306 -23.74 7.44 19.41
N GLN A 307 -23.32 7.17 18.17
CA GLN A 307 -24.15 7.35 16.99
C GLN A 307 -25.19 6.22 16.94
N VAL A 308 -26.48 6.58 16.81
CA VAL A 308 -27.57 5.62 16.58
C VAL A 308 -27.89 5.59 15.10
N PHE A 309 -27.97 4.41 14.53
CA PHE A 309 -28.35 4.15 13.15
C PHE A 309 -29.68 3.40 13.10
N GLU A 310 -30.54 3.74 12.16
CA GLU A 310 -31.68 2.91 11.79
C GLU A 310 -31.17 1.64 11.10
N GLY A 311 -31.50 0.48 11.67
CA GLY A 311 -31.23 -0.81 11.04
C GLY A 311 -32.38 -1.18 10.09
N ARG A 312 -33.19 -2.17 10.48
CA ARG A 312 -34.34 -2.64 9.69
C ARG A 312 -35.32 -1.49 9.39
N SER A 313 -35.66 -1.35 8.10
CA SER A 313 -36.54 -0.33 7.56
C SER A 313 -37.91 -0.31 8.27
N GLY A 314 -38.38 0.88 8.64
CA GLY A 314 -39.57 1.06 9.48
C GLY A 314 -39.31 0.89 10.99
N GLY A 315 -38.12 0.44 11.39
CA GLY A 315 -37.71 0.31 12.78
C GLY A 315 -37.81 1.60 13.59
N ILE A 316 -37.73 2.77 12.94
CA ILE A 316 -38.02 4.08 13.55
C ILE A 316 -39.50 4.19 13.99
N ASP A 317 -40.42 4.15 13.04
CA ASP A 317 -41.81 4.59 13.24
C ASP A 317 -42.76 3.46 13.68
N LEU A 318 -42.37 2.20 13.49
CA LEU A 318 -43.17 1.02 13.78
C LEU A 318 -42.58 0.15 14.91
N PRO A 319 -43.38 -0.74 15.53
CA PRO A 319 -42.89 -1.90 16.27
C PRO A 319 -42.49 -3.02 15.29
N GLU A 320 -41.58 -2.72 14.37
CA GLU A 320 -41.20 -3.61 13.26
C GLU A 320 -40.52 -4.89 13.75
N VAL A 321 -40.92 -6.05 13.22
CA VAL A 321 -40.34 -7.34 13.61
C VAL A 321 -38.94 -7.50 13.00
N GLY A 322 -37.95 -7.65 13.88
CA GLY A 322 -36.55 -7.91 13.52
C GLY A 322 -36.27 -9.37 13.18
N ALA A 323 -34.99 -9.64 12.94
CA ALA A 323 -34.42 -10.97 12.69
C ALA A 323 -33.14 -11.11 13.52
N HIS A 324 -33.27 -11.18 14.85
CA HIS A 324 -32.13 -10.96 15.75
C HIS A 324 -32.08 -11.81 17.03
N ALA A 325 -33.16 -12.48 17.44
CA ALA A 325 -33.22 -13.21 18.73
C ALA A 325 -33.78 -14.64 18.63
N GLY A 326 -33.90 -15.15 17.39
CA GLY A 326 -34.39 -16.49 17.12
C GLY A 326 -35.91 -16.61 17.03
N ASP A 327 -36.37 -17.79 16.62
CA ASP A 327 -37.79 -18.01 16.37
C ASP A 327 -38.63 -17.96 17.65
N GLY A 328 -39.79 -17.31 17.56
CA GLY A 328 -40.65 -16.95 18.70
C GLY A 328 -40.22 -15.71 19.51
N PHE A 329 -38.98 -15.21 19.36
CA PHE A 329 -38.45 -14.09 20.16
C PHE A 329 -38.33 -12.76 19.38
N ASN A 330 -38.32 -12.79 18.06
CA ASN A 330 -38.34 -11.59 17.21
C ASN A 330 -39.67 -10.79 17.27
N THR A 331 -40.80 -11.47 17.47
CA THR A 331 -42.13 -10.81 17.39
C THR A 331 -42.44 -9.99 18.64
N GLY A 332 -42.72 -8.70 18.47
CA GLY A 332 -43.10 -7.80 19.57
C GLY A 332 -41.92 -7.39 20.46
N THR A 333 -40.69 -7.50 19.96
CA THR A 333 -39.47 -7.07 20.62
C THR A 333 -38.70 -6.07 19.73
N VAL A 334 -37.70 -5.37 20.28
CA VAL A 334 -36.84 -4.44 19.52
C VAL A 334 -35.38 -4.81 19.73
N GLY A 335 -34.66 -5.06 18.64
CA GLY A 335 -33.23 -5.35 18.64
C GLY A 335 -32.39 -4.08 18.58
N VAL A 336 -31.53 -3.87 19.57
CA VAL A 336 -30.55 -2.77 19.61
C VAL A 336 -29.16 -3.39 19.71
N ALA A 337 -28.39 -3.34 18.62
CA ALA A 337 -27.03 -3.89 18.56
C ALA A 337 -25.96 -2.85 18.80
N ALA A 338 -25.01 -3.14 19.67
CA ALA A 338 -23.78 -2.37 19.79
C ALA A 338 -22.78 -2.79 18.70
N LEU A 339 -22.31 -1.85 17.86
CA LEU A 339 -21.36 -2.14 16.79
C LEU A 339 -19.97 -2.43 17.36
N GLY A 340 -19.49 -3.66 17.23
CA GLY A 340 -18.22 -4.15 17.76
C GLY A 340 -18.37 -5.38 18.66
N THR A 341 -17.34 -5.65 19.47
CA THR A 341 -17.24 -6.83 20.36
C THR A 341 -17.04 -6.40 21.81
N PHE A 342 -18.06 -6.58 22.65
CA PHE A 342 -18.09 -6.06 24.03
C PHE A 342 -17.87 -7.12 25.12
N SER A 343 -17.01 -8.10 24.83
CA SER A 343 -16.72 -9.22 25.75
C SER A 343 -15.76 -8.88 26.89
N THR A 344 -14.93 -7.84 26.76
CA THR A 344 -13.93 -7.46 27.78
C THR A 344 -14.09 -6.05 28.34
N SER A 345 -14.65 -5.12 27.56
CA SER A 345 -14.93 -3.74 27.97
C SER A 345 -16.05 -3.14 27.11
N VAL A 346 -16.70 -2.09 27.60
CA VAL A 346 -17.68 -1.29 26.85
C VAL A 346 -17.52 0.18 27.23
N PRO A 347 -17.50 1.14 26.29
CA PRO A 347 -17.46 2.57 26.61
C PRO A 347 -18.79 3.04 27.23
N ASP A 348 -18.75 3.84 28.29
CA ASP A 348 -19.94 4.32 29.05
C ASP A 348 -21.04 4.96 28.19
N VAL A 349 -20.69 5.54 27.05
CA VAL A 349 -21.65 6.14 26.09
C VAL A 349 -22.60 5.09 25.49
N VAL A 350 -22.13 3.85 25.26
CA VAL A 350 -22.92 2.78 24.63
C VAL A 350 -24.16 2.40 25.48
N PRO A 351 -24.03 2.00 26.77
CA PRO A 351 -25.20 1.69 27.60
C PRO A 351 -26.08 2.92 27.89
N GLU A 352 -25.54 4.15 27.93
CA GLU A 352 -26.36 5.37 28.03
C GLU A 352 -27.23 5.56 26.78
N VAL A 353 -26.65 5.49 25.58
CA VAL A 353 -27.38 5.69 24.32
C VAL A 353 -28.38 4.56 24.06
N ILE A 354 -28.02 3.30 24.37
CA ILE A 354 -28.97 2.18 24.39
C ILE A 354 -30.14 2.46 25.34
N SER A 355 -29.88 3.00 26.54
CA SER A 355 -30.94 3.37 27.48
C SER A 355 -31.87 4.46 26.92
N GLN A 356 -31.34 5.40 26.12
CA GLN A 356 -32.16 6.43 25.46
C GLN A 356 -33.04 5.86 24.34
N VAL A 357 -32.50 4.98 23.49
CA VAL A 357 -33.27 4.28 22.43
C VAL A 357 -34.38 3.41 23.04
N VAL A 358 -34.05 2.62 24.07
CA VAL A 358 -35.03 1.76 24.73
C VAL A 358 -36.07 2.58 25.51
N ALA A 359 -35.68 3.65 26.21
CA ALA A 359 -36.63 4.51 26.93
C ALA A 359 -37.62 5.22 26.00
N TRP A 360 -37.18 5.67 24.81
CA TRP A 360 -38.06 6.22 23.79
C TRP A 360 -39.10 5.18 23.32
N LYS A 361 -38.65 4.00 22.87
CA LYS A 361 -39.56 2.94 22.40
C LYS A 361 -40.47 2.41 23.52
N PHE A 362 -39.96 2.25 24.74
CA PHE A 362 -40.76 1.79 25.88
C PHE A 362 -41.77 2.86 26.33
N GLY A 363 -41.44 4.14 26.20
CA GLY A 363 -42.37 5.24 26.45
C GLY A 363 -43.52 5.29 25.43
N LEU A 364 -43.24 5.05 24.15
CA LEU A 364 -44.27 4.93 23.11
C LEU A 364 -45.24 3.77 23.34
N HIS A 365 -44.75 2.64 23.85
CA HIS A 365 -45.52 1.40 24.02
C HIS A 365 -45.92 1.08 25.46
N GLN A 366 -45.67 1.99 26.41
CA GLN A 366 -46.00 1.89 27.85
C GLN A 366 -45.40 0.64 28.55
N VAL A 367 -44.18 0.27 28.17
CA VAL A 367 -43.47 -0.90 28.72
C VAL A 367 -42.66 -0.51 29.98
N ASP A 368 -42.83 -1.28 31.05
CA ASP A 368 -41.99 -1.15 32.26
C ASP A 368 -40.63 -1.84 32.05
N PRO A 369 -39.48 -1.14 32.16
CA PRO A 369 -38.14 -1.72 31.99
C PRO A 369 -37.74 -2.75 33.06
N TYR A 370 -38.51 -2.88 34.13
CA TYR A 370 -38.35 -3.92 35.16
C TYR A 370 -39.34 -5.09 35.03
N ALA A 371 -40.27 -5.06 34.07
CA ALA A 371 -41.22 -6.15 33.88
C ALA A 371 -40.54 -7.46 33.47
N THR A 372 -41.21 -8.58 33.77
CA THR A 372 -40.89 -9.89 33.20
C THR A 372 -41.93 -10.23 32.14
N VAL A 373 -41.47 -10.45 30.92
CA VAL A 373 -42.28 -10.69 29.71
C VAL A 373 -42.35 -12.19 29.45
N ARG A 374 -43.56 -12.71 29.20
CA ARG A 374 -43.76 -14.10 28.79
C ARG A 374 -43.70 -14.23 27.27
N MET A 375 -42.62 -14.81 26.78
CA MET A 375 -42.42 -15.21 25.39
C MET A 375 -42.74 -16.70 25.21
N VAL A 376 -42.81 -17.16 23.96
CA VAL A 376 -42.97 -18.58 23.60
C VAL A 376 -41.92 -18.93 22.56
N SER A 377 -41.11 -19.95 22.80
CA SER A 377 -40.06 -20.38 21.87
C SER A 377 -40.65 -20.98 20.60
N GLY A 378 -40.12 -20.58 19.44
CA GLY A 378 -40.34 -21.28 18.17
C GLY A 378 -39.55 -22.58 18.07
N GLY A 379 -38.37 -22.63 18.70
CA GLY A 379 -37.59 -23.85 18.90
C GLY A 379 -36.82 -24.36 17.67
N THR A 380 -36.44 -23.46 16.76
CA THR A 380 -35.60 -23.74 15.59
C THR A 380 -34.31 -22.92 15.64
N GLY A 381 -33.20 -23.48 15.17
CA GLY A 381 -31.88 -22.85 15.27
C GLY A 381 -31.36 -22.82 16.72
N ASN A 382 -30.45 -21.89 17.00
CA ASN A 382 -29.65 -21.80 18.25
C ASN A 382 -30.47 -21.36 19.50
N VAL A 383 -31.78 -21.63 19.54
CA VAL A 383 -32.71 -21.19 20.59
C VAL A 383 -32.73 -22.19 21.76
N ARG A 384 -32.62 -21.72 23.00
CA ARG A 384 -32.39 -22.54 24.20
C ARG A 384 -33.51 -23.50 24.61
N TRP A 385 -34.69 -23.44 23.99
CA TRP A 385 -35.84 -24.27 24.33
C TRP A 385 -36.62 -24.72 23.11
N GLY A 386 -37.13 -25.95 23.14
CA GLY A 386 -37.96 -26.51 22.07
C GLY A 386 -39.30 -25.79 21.87
N ALA A 387 -39.89 -26.04 20.69
CA ALA A 387 -41.09 -25.36 20.19
C ALA A 387 -42.25 -25.38 21.19
N GLY A 388 -42.89 -24.22 21.39
CA GLY A 388 -44.03 -24.04 22.29
C GLY A 388 -43.69 -23.90 23.77
N THR A 389 -42.41 -23.90 24.16
CA THR A 389 -42.01 -23.66 25.56
C THR A 389 -42.30 -22.21 25.96
N GLU A 390 -43.03 -21.99 27.05
CA GLU A 390 -43.18 -20.65 27.66
C GLU A 390 -41.89 -20.24 28.38
N VAL A 391 -41.46 -19.01 28.16
CA VAL A 391 -40.21 -18.45 28.71
C VAL A 391 -40.48 -17.08 29.31
N TYR A 392 -39.89 -16.81 30.47
CA TYR A 392 -40.10 -15.58 31.23
C TYR A 392 -38.80 -14.77 31.27
N LEU A 393 -38.71 -13.71 30.46
CA LEU A 393 -37.49 -12.92 30.25
C LEU A 393 -37.64 -11.49 30.80
N PRO A 394 -36.57 -10.83 31.27
CA PRO A 394 -36.63 -9.42 31.65
C PRO A 394 -36.95 -8.55 30.43
N ALA A 395 -37.79 -7.52 30.59
CA ALA A 395 -38.22 -6.64 29.50
C ALA A 395 -37.06 -6.01 28.72
N ILE A 396 -35.91 -5.76 29.36
CA ILE A 396 -34.65 -5.47 28.67
C ILE A 396 -33.72 -6.68 28.89
N SER A 397 -33.38 -7.38 27.81
CA SER A 397 -32.69 -8.68 27.83
C SER A 397 -31.40 -8.63 27.01
N GLY A 398 -30.41 -9.45 27.36
CA GLY A 398 -29.33 -9.81 26.41
C GLY A 398 -29.78 -10.96 25.51
N HIS A 399 -29.20 -11.07 24.32
CA HIS A 399 -29.46 -12.17 23.37
C HIS A 399 -29.20 -13.55 23.97
N ARG A 400 -28.07 -13.71 24.66
CA ARG A 400 -27.69 -14.94 25.39
C ARG A 400 -28.73 -15.49 26.35
N HIS A 401 -29.76 -14.72 26.74
CA HIS A 401 -30.87 -15.28 27.50
C HIS A 401 -31.75 -16.21 26.66
N SER A 402 -31.98 -15.92 25.37
CA SER A 402 -32.85 -16.73 24.49
C SER A 402 -32.10 -17.81 23.71
N SER A 403 -30.85 -17.54 23.30
CA SER A 403 -30.07 -18.39 22.37
C SER A 403 -28.70 -18.77 22.95
N PHE A 404 -28.04 -19.84 22.46
CA PHE A 404 -26.67 -20.19 22.89
C PHE A 404 -25.62 -19.39 22.12
N THR A 405 -25.49 -18.11 22.48
CA THR A 405 -24.46 -17.17 22.03
C THR A 405 -23.90 -16.43 23.25
N ASP A 406 -22.70 -15.86 23.12
CA ASP A 406 -22.15 -14.95 24.12
C ASP A 406 -22.68 -13.51 23.96
N CYS A 407 -23.35 -13.17 22.85
CA CYS A 407 -23.96 -11.87 22.60
C CYS A 407 -24.85 -11.38 23.78
N PRO A 408 -24.71 -10.14 24.30
CA PRO A 408 -23.94 -9.01 23.77
C PRO A 408 -22.49 -8.90 24.29
N GLY A 409 -21.89 -10.00 24.76
CA GLY A 409 -20.57 -10.03 25.40
C GLY A 409 -20.62 -9.60 26.88
N GLU A 410 -19.71 -10.13 27.70
CA GLU A 410 -19.78 -10.00 29.16
C GLU A 410 -19.84 -8.56 29.68
N ALA A 411 -19.09 -7.61 29.10
CA ALA A 411 -19.03 -6.25 29.64
C ALA A 411 -20.34 -5.47 29.40
N LEU A 412 -20.95 -5.63 28.22
CA LEU A 412 -22.26 -5.03 27.92
C LEU A 412 -23.40 -5.81 28.59
N TYR A 413 -23.30 -7.14 28.72
CA TYR A 413 -24.23 -7.95 29.49
C TYR A 413 -24.26 -7.56 30.99
N ALA A 414 -23.09 -7.35 31.60
CA ALA A 414 -22.95 -6.85 32.97
C ALA A 414 -23.53 -5.43 33.16
N ALA A 415 -23.61 -4.62 32.11
CA ALA A 415 -24.21 -3.29 32.15
C ALA A 415 -25.76 -3.29 32.09
N LEU A 416 -26.42 -4.41 31.71
CA LEU A 416 -27.88 -4.46 31.57
C LEU A 416 -28.70 -4.03 32.82
N PRO A 417 -28.29 -4.30 34.08
CA PRO A 417 -28.96 -3.75 35.25
C PRO A 417 -28.92 -2.22 35.32
N ALA A 418 -27.82 -1.60 34.88
CA ALA A 418 -27.69 -0.14 34.78
C ALA A 418 -28.55 0.41 33.63
N VAL A 419 -28.60 -0.27 32.48
CA VAL A 419 -29.49 0.08 31.36
C VAL A 419 -30.96 0.08 31.79
N ARG A 420 -31.42 -0.93 32.54
CA ARG A 420 -32.79 -0.96 33.12
C ARG A 420 -33.04 0.22 34.06
N ALA A 421 -32.13 0.49 34.98
CA ALA A 421 -32.25 1.61 35.92
C ALA A 421 -32.25 2.98 35.21
N ARG A 422 -31.41 3.17 34.18
CA ARG A 422 -31.33 4.41 33.41
C ARG A 422 -32.56 4.60 32.52
N THR A 423 -33.06 3.53 31.91
CA THR A 423 -34.34 3.53 31.17
C THR A 423 -35.50 3.96 32.08
N ALA A 424 -35.59 3.39 33.29
CA ALA A 424 -36.61 3.77 34.27
C ALA A 424 -36.51 5.24 34.71
N GLN A 425 -35.29 5.77 34.89
CA GLN A 425 -35.07 7.19 35.20
C GLN A 425 -35.56 8.11 34.07
N LEU A 426 -35.27 7.77 32.80
CA LEU A 426 -35.70 8.55 31.64
C LEU A 426 -37.23 8.59 31.51
N LEU A 427 -37.89 7.43 31.66
CA LEU A 427 -39.35 7.31 31.67
C LEU A 427 -39.98 8.13 32.81
N ALA A 428 -39.42 8.05 34.02
CA ALA A 428 -39.89 8.84 35.17
C ALA A 428 -39.66 10.36 34.97
N GLN A 429 -38.55 10.76 34.37
CA GLN A 429 -38.26 12.17 34.05
C GLN A 429 -39.30 12.76 33.08
N ALA A 430 -39.68 12.01 32.04
CA ALA A 430 -40.77 12.41 31.14
C ALA A 430 -42.13 12.51 31.87
N ALA A 431 -42.46 11.55 32.73
CA ALA A 431 -43.71 11.54 33.49
C ALA A 431 -43.83 12.70 34.52
N HIS A 432 -42.72 13.18 35.07
CA HIS A 432 -42.70 14.27 36.05
C HIS A 432 -42.69 15.68 35.45
N ALA A 433 -42.61 15.83 34.12
CA ALA A 433 -42.44 17.12 33.45
C ALA A 433 -43.59 17.56 32.50
N PRO A 434 -44.89 17.30 32.76
CA PRO A 434 -45.98 17.60 31.80
C PRO A 434 -46.19 19.09 31.50
N TRP A 435 -45.56 19.98 32.27
CA TRP A 435 -45.56 21.44 32.09
C TRP A 435 -44.56 21.93 31.02
N LEU A 436 -43.73 21.02 30.50
CA LEU A 436 -42.58 21.27 29.65
C LEU A 436 -42.65 20.42 28.38
N ALA A 437 -42.41 21.06 27.23
CA ALA A 437 -42.12 20.40 25.97
C ALA A 437 -40.72 20.83 25.49
N GLY A 438 -40.11 20.00 24.65
CA GLY A 438 -38.79 20.28 24.09
C GLY A 438 -37.99 19.02 23.83
N SER A 439 -36.75 19.22 23.41
CA SER A 439 -35.68 18.24 23.56
C SER A 439 -34.31 18.93 23.56
N LEU A 440 -33.33 18.29 24.20
CA LEU A 440 -31.95 18.40 23.71
C LEU A 440 -31.97 17.82 22.29
N ASP A 441 -31.53 18.58 21.29
CA ASP A 441 -31.37 18.01 19.96
C ASP A 441 -29.98 17.36 19.84
N GLY A 442 -28.93 18.03 20.31
CA GLY A 442 -27.61 17.42 20.46
C GLY A 442 -26.52 18.34 20.97
N VAL A 443 -25.28 17.85 20.88
CA VAL A 443 -24.06 18.53 21.36
C VAL A 443 -23.01 18.52 20.26
N ARG A 444 -22.42 19.67 19.97
CA ARG A 444 -21.45 19.91 18.88
C ARG A 444 -20.13 20.41 19.46
N VAL A 445 -19.01 19.83 19.04
CA VAL A 445 -17.65 20.26 19.47
C VAL A 445 -16.98 21.06 18.35
N ARG A 446 -16.30 22.15 18.69
CA ARG A 446 -15.38 22.91 17.82
C ARG A 446 -14.18 23.39 18.64
N GLY A 447 -13.00 22.82 18.41
CA GLY A 447 -11.83 23.08 19.25
C GLY A 447 -12.09 22.73 20.73
N ASN A 448 -11.91 23.69 21.64
CA ASN A 448 -12.27 23.55 23.06
C ASN A 448 -13.77 23.77 23.35
N THR A 449 -14.55 24.27 22.38
CA THR A 449 -15.89 24.79 22.61
C THR A 449 -16.93 23.72 22.30
N VAL A 450 -17.71 23.39 23.32
CA VAL A 450 -18.76 22.38 23.30
C VAL A 450 -20.11 23.07 23.42
N THR A 451 -20.92 22.98 22.37
CA THR A 451 -22.17 23.72 22.23
C THR A 451 -23.34 22.75 22.22
N ALA A 452 -24.22 22.84 23.21
CA ALA A 452 -25.48 22.12 23.25
C ALA A 452 -26.62 23.01 22.76
N TYR A 453 -27.51 22.43 21.96
CA TYR A 453 -28.58 23.15 21.29
C TYR A 453 -29.80 22.26 21.13
N GLY A 454 -30.95 22.89 20.92
CA GLY A 454 -32.22 22.19 20.88
C GLY A 454 -33.39 23.15 20.86
N TRP A 455 -34.50 22.75 21.45
CA TRP A 455 -35.64 23.62 21.67
C TRP A 455 -36.41 23.25 22.94
N SER A 456 -37.11 24.22 23.53
CA SER A 456 -38.00 24.00 24.66
C SER A 456 -39.07 25.09 24.77
N ALA A 457 -40.23 24.72 25.32
CA ALA A 457 -41.37 25.59 25.55
C ALA A 457 -42.19 25.10 26.74
N SER A 458 -42.87 26.00 27.46
CA SER A 458 -43.88 25.56 28.42
C SER A 458 -45.15 25.12 27.69
N THR A 459 -45.70 23.97 28.08
CA THR A 459 -47.02 23.49 27.61
C THR A 459 -48.16 24.35 28.20
N GLU A 460 -47.96 24.88 29.40
CA GLU A 460 -48.91 25.74 30.12
C GLU A 460 -48.85 27.20 29.66
N ARG A 461 -47.69 27.64 29.16
CA ARG A 461 -47.46 29.01 28.68
C ARG A 461 -46.69 29.02 27.34
N PRO A 462 -47.34 28.63 26.24
CA PRO A 462 -46.68 28.61 24.94
C PRO A 462 -46.19 30.01 24.54
N GLY A 463 -44.92 30.10 24.14
CA GLY A 463 -44.27 31.35 23.75
C GLY A 463 -43.59 32.16 24.86
N GLU A 464 -43.74 31.81 26.15
CA GLU A 464 -42.86 32.36 27.20
C GLU A 464 -41.47 31.70 27.11
N PRO A 465 -40.36 32.48 27.08
CA PRO A 465 -39.00 31.93 27.13
C PRO A 465 -38.74 31.14 28.41
N VAL A 466 -38.24 29.91 28.26
CA VAL A 466 -37.78 29.08 29.38
C VAL A 466 -36.27 29.22 29.55
N GLN A 467 -35.79 29.10 30.80
CA GLN A 467 -34.37 29.19 31.11
C GLN A 467 -33.71 27.83 30.87
N VAL A 468 -32.60 27.81 30.13
CA VAL A 468 -31.92 26.58 29.72
C VAL A 468 -30.47 26.62 30.23
N THR A 469 -30.05 25.63 30.98
CA THR A 469 -28.70 25.52 31.53
C THR A 469 -28.00 24.29 30.97
N VAL A 470 -26.97 24.53 30.16
CA VAL A 470 -26.03 23.51 29.68
C VAL A 470 -24.97 23.32 30.75
N ARG A 471 -24.75 22.08 31.21
CA ARG A 471 -23.75 21.77 32.25
C ARG A 471 -22.91 20.53 31.92
N SER A 472 -21.66 20.61 32.30
CA SER A 472 -20.79 19.46 32.55
C SER A 472 -20.30 19.49 34.00
N TRP A 473 -19.55 18.47 34.44
CA TRP A 473 -19.22 18.24 35.86
C TRP A 473 -18.53 19.42 36.57
N SER A 474 -17.83 20.29 35.83
CA SER A 474 -17.04 21.40 36.36
C SER A 474 -17.38 22.78 35.77
N ARG A 475 -18.30 22.88 34.80
CA ARG A 475 -18.68 24.14 34.12
C ARG A 475 -20.14 24.11 33.69
N SER A 476 -20.82 25.25 33.75
CA SER A 476 -22.16 25.45 33.20
C SER A 476 -22.31 26.82 32.52
N ALA A 477 -23.27 26.90 31.60
CA ALA A 477 -23.66 28.11 30.89
C ALA A 477 -25.19 28.14 30.78
N THR A 478 -25.79 29.28 31.06
CA THR A 478 -27.25 29.45 31.09
C THR A 478 -27.68 30.46 30.03
N THR A 479 -28.73 30.10 29.28
CA THR A 479 -29.38 30.90 28.23
C THR A 479 -30.89 30.87 28.43
N THR A 480 -31.64 31.46 27.49
CA THR A 480 -33.10 31.33 27.39
C THR A 480 -33.48 30.90 25.98
N THR A 481 -34.64 30.25 25.82
CA THR A 481 -35.15 29.98 24.47
C THR A 481 -35.46 31.28 23.71
N GLY A 482 -35.22 31.27 22.41
CA GLY A 482 -35.32 32.45 21.54
C GLY A 482 -34.72 32.29 20.14
N VAL A 483 -33.95 31.21 19.89
CA VAL A 483 -33.39 30.85 18.58
C VAL A 483 -34.52 30.40 17.64
N VAL A 484 -34.39 30.76 16.36
CA VAL A 484 -35.45 30.49 15.37
C VAL A 484 -35.44 29.03 14.94
N ARG A 485 -36.59 28.35 15.07
CA ARG A 485 -36.82 26.96 14.68
C ARG A 485 -38.15 26.83 13.93
N THR A 486 -38.08 26.80 12.61
CA THR A 486 -39.26 26.72 11.71
C THR A 486 -39.80 25.30 11.60
N ASP A 487 -38.94 24.30 11.75
CA ASP A 487 -39.26 22.88 11.93
C ASP A 487 -40.13 22.66 13.18
N VAL A 488 -39.71 23.19 14.33
CA VAL A 488 -40.46 23.11 15.60
C VAL A 488 -41.80 23.84 15.49
N ALA A 489 -41.84 24.99 14.79
CA ALA A 489 -43.10 25.70 14.54
C ALA A 489 -44.04 25.00 13.56
N ALA A 490 -43.53 24.19 12.63
CA ALA A 490 -44.35 23.41 11.70
C ALA A 490 -44.97 22.19 12.40
N ALA A 491 -44.20 21.50 13.23
CA ALA A 491 -44.67 20.33 13.97
C ALA A 491 -45.48 20.70 15.23
N PHE A 492 -45.18 21.84 15.88
CA PHE A 492 -45.83 22.32 17.11
C PHE A 492 -46.20 23.81 17.03
N PRO A 493 -47.17 24.19 16.17
CA PRO A 493 -47.53 25.59 15.93
C PRO A 493 -47.85 26.40 17.19
N GLN A 494 -48.36 25.75 18.23
CA GLN A 494 -48.67 26.37 19.52
C GLN A 494 -47.46 27.01 20.21
N TYR A 495 -46.24 26.47 20.05
CA TYR A 495 -45.04 27.01 20.72
C TYR A 495 -44.35 28.14 19.95
N GLY A 496 -44.75 28.36 18.68
CA GLY A 496 -44.17 29.37 17.80
C GLY A 496 -42.72 29.07 17.40
N ASN A 497 -42.15 29.96 16.56
CA ASN A 497 -40.84 29.73 15.93
C ASN A 497 -39.62 30.13 16.76
N ARG A 498 -39.77 30.50 18.04
CA ARG A 498 -38.68 30.96 18.92
C ARG A 498 -38.38 30.02 20.08
N ALA A 499 -38.87 28.78 20.04
CA ALA A 499 -38.61 27.78 21.07
C ALA A 499 -37.15 27.27 21.10
N GLY A 500 -36.31 27.58 20.10
CA GLY A 500 -34.94 27.07 20.03
C GLY A 500 -33.99 27.64 21.10
N PHE A 501 -32.97 26.88 21.47
CA PHE A 501 -31.83 27.35 22.28
C PHE A 501 -30.49 26.88 21.69
N GLU A 502 -29.43 27.64 21.98
CA GLU A 502 -28.03 27.25 21.79
C GLU A 502 -27.21 27.85 22.95
N ALA A 503 -26.31 27.07 23.55
CA ALA A 503 -25.39 27.55 24.59
C ALA A 503 -24.10 26.72 24.64
N SER A 504 -22.99 27.39 24.93
CA SER A 504 -21.63 26.86 24.77
C SER A 504 -20.85 26.82 26.08
N LEU A 505 -20.05 25.76 26.24
CA LEU A 505 -19.05 25.55 27.28
C LEU A 505 -17.68 25.42 26.63
N GLU A 506 -16.71 26.24 26.99
CA GLU A 506 -15.31 25.82 26.79
C GLU A 506 -14.99 24.70 27.78
N LEU A 507 -14.39 23.60 27.32
CA LEU A 507 -13.96 22.47 28.15
C LEU A 507 -12.50 22.07 27.78
N PRO A 508 -11.65 21.64 28.73
CA PRO A 508 -10.32 21.09 28.46
C PRO A 508 -10.35 19.77 27.65
N ARG A 509 -9.19 19.12 27.42
CA ARG A 509 -9.14 17.77 26.83
C ARG A 509 -9.76 16.73 27.77
N ASN A 510 -10.97 16.26 27.48
CA ASN A 510 -11.54 15.03 28.02
C ASN A 510 -12.80 14.61 27.23
N THR A 511 -13.34 13.44 27.52
CA THR A 511 -14.76 13.14 27.24
C THR A 511 -15.62 13.65 28.38
N TYR A 512 -16.64 14.43 28.05
CA TYR A 512 -17.55 15.04 29.01
C TYR A 512 -18.98 14.57 28.76
N GLN A 513 -19.70 14.20 29.81
CA GLN A 513 -21.15 14.23 29.76
C GLN A 513 -21.60 15.71 29.84
N VAL A 514 -22.48 16.11 28.93
CA VAL A 514 -23.06 17.45 28.83
C VAL A 514 -24.57 17.32 28.86
N CYS A 515 -25.15 17.73 29.97
CA CYS A 515 -26.59 17.69 30.20
C CYS A 515 -27.20 19.08 30.00
N VAL A 516 -28.45 19.12 29.55
CA VAL A 516 -29.24 20.34 29.46
C VAL A 516 -30.41 20.25 30.44
N ASP A 517 -30.44 21.17 31.41
CA ASP A 517 -31.58 21.34 32.30
C ASP A 517 -32.42 22.53 31.86
N VAL A 518 -33.74 22.44 32.01
CA VAL A 518 -34.68 23.54 31.82
C VAL A 518 -35.33 23.90 33.15
N THR A 519 -35.42 25.20 33.42
CA THR A 519 -36.01 25.79 34.63
C THR A 519 -37.11 26.80 34.28
N ALA A 520 -38.15 26.84 35.11
CA ALA A 520 -39.20 27.84 35.08
C ALA A 520 -39.61 28.26 36.50
N PRO A 521 -40.15 29.48 36.71
CA PRO A 521 -40.49 29.97 38.04
C PRO A 521 -41.46 29.04 38.78
N GLY A 522 -41.05 28.58 39.98
CA GLY A 522 -41.85 27.68 40.82
C GLY A 522 -41.86 26.21 40.38
N ARG A 523 -41.06 25.82 39.38
CA ARG A 523 -40.89 24.43 38.93
C ARG A 523 -39.53 23.88 39.37
N PRO A 524 -39.40 22.55 39.62
CA PRO A 524 -38.09 21.92 39.70
C PRO A 524 -37.39 22.00 38.34
N ALA A 525 -36.04 21.97 38.34
CA ALA A 525 -35.27 21.79 37.12
C ALA A 525 -35.56 20.42 36.50
N VAL A 526 -35.74 20.36 35.19
CA VAL A 526 -35.94 19.12 34.43
C VAL A 526 -34.78 18.95 33.46
N THR A 527 -34.04 17.84 33.57
CA THR A 527 -33.04 17.48 32.56
C THR A 527 -33.75 17.06 31.28
N LEU A 528 -33.56 17.85 30.23
CA LEU A 528 -34.14 17.69 28.90
C LEU A 528 -33.39 16.65 28.04
N GLY A 529 -32.16 16.33 28.45
CA GLY A 529 -31.31 15.29 27.86
C GLY A 529 -29.85 15.45 28.27
N CYS A 530 -29.05 14.42 28.00
CA CYS A 530 -27.59 14.49 28.10
C CYS A 530 -26.95 13.86 26.86
N GLY A 531 -25.96 14.52 26.28
CA GLY A 531 -25.08 13.97 25.25
C GLY A 531 -23.63 13.91 25.75
N TYR A 532 -22.78 13.15 25.07
CA TYR A 532 -21.34 13.18 25.32
C TYR A 532 -20.62 14.10 24.33
N ALA A 533 -19.53 14.70 24.79
CA ALA A 533 -18.66 15.56 24.00
C ALA A 533 -17.20 15.21 24.27
N THR A 534 -16.53 14.64 23.27
CA THR A 534 -15.10 14.34 23.32
C THR A 534 -14.33 15.55 22.81
N VAL A 535 -13.73 16.31 23.73
CA VAL A 535 -12.90 17.47 23.38
C VAL A 535 -11.50 16.99 23.00
N MET A 536 -11.31 16.83 21.69
CA MET A 536 -10.03 16.48 21.08
C MET A 536 -9.19 17.74 20.84
N THR A 537 -8.75 18.44 21.90
CA THR A 537 -7.61 19.37 21.77
C THR A 537 -6.33 18.54 21.58
N GLY A 538 -6.15 18.09 20.35
CA GLY A 538 -5.06 17.22 19.92
C GLY A 538 -3.94 17.97 19.20
N MET A 539 -2.78 17.34 19.28
CA MET A 539 -1.64 17.45 18.37
C MET A 539 -2.11 17.25 16.91
N VAL A 540 -1.33 17.68 15.91
CA VAL A 540 -1.68 17.53 14.48
C VAL A 540 -2.02 16.07 14.16
N LEU A 541 -3.20 15.83 13.58
CA LEU A 541 -3.59 14.52 13.08
C LEU A 541 -3.17 14.40 11.61
N GLY A 542 -2.87 13.20 11.15
CA GLY A 542 -2.48 12.96 9.76
C GLY A 542 -1.84 11.61 9.55
N ASN A 543 -1.63 11.27 8.28
CA ASN A 543 -1.00 10.03 7.84
C ASN A 543 -0.12 10.26 6.62
N VAL A 544 0.85 9.37 6.40
CA VAL A 544 1.47 9.18 5.07
C VAL A 544 0.75 8.00 4.42
N ASP A 545 -0.24 8.31 3.59
CA ASP A 545 -1.06 7.30 2.93
C ASP A 545 -0.20 6.44 2.01
N LEU A 546 0.62 7.07 1.17
CA LEU A 546 1.38 6.38 0.12
C LEU A 546 2.75 7.04 -0.15
N VAL A 547 3.77 6.21 -0.37
CA VAL A 547 5.02 6.61 -1.02
C VAL A 547 5.33 5.60 -2.13
N THR A 548 5.15 5.99 -3.39
CA THR A 548 5.41 5.14 -4.56
C THR A 548 6.72 5.51 -5.26
N PRO A 549 7.51 4.54 -5.73
CA PRO A 549 8.71 4.83 -6.51
C PRO A 549 8.36 5.38 -7.90
N ARG A 550 9.25 6.22 -8.44
CA ARG A 550 9.18 6.78 -9.81
C ARG A 550 10.59 6.99 -10.36
N SER A 551 10.72 7.20 -11.67
CA SER A 551 11.98 7.60 -12.30
C SER A 551 12.57 8.83 -11.58
N GLY A 552 13.79 8.69 -11.04
CA GLY A 552 14.47 9.73 -10.28
C GLY A 552 13.88 10.06 -8.90
N GLY A 553 13.15 9.14 -8.25
CA GLY A 553 12.80 9.27 -6.83
C GLY A 553 11.47 8.62 -6.42
N ALA A 554 10.63 9.36 -5.69
CA ALA A 554 9.33 8.87 -5.20
C ALA A 554 8.22 9.92 -5.28
N THR A 555 6.97 9.48 -5.26
CA THR A 555 5.79 10.34 -5.05
C THR A 555 5.25 10.08 -3.65
N ILE A 556 5.11 11.12 -2.83
CA ILE A 556 4.48 11.03 -1.50
C ILE A 556 3.07 11.62 -1.55
N GLN A 557 2.12 10.97 -0.88
CA GLN A 557 0.76 11.46 -0.64
C GLN A 557 0.34 11.19 0.81
N GLY A 558 -0.53 12.04 1.36
CA GLY A 558 -1.01 11.95 2.73
C GLY A 558 -1.98 13.09 3.08
N TRP A 559 -2.23 13.28 4.37
CA TRP A 559 -3.02 14.38 4.91
C TRP A 559 -2.52 14.82 6.29
N ALA A 560 -2.78 16.08 6.66
CA ALA A 560 -2.42 16.65 7.95
C ALA A 560 -3.36 17.82 8.34
N LEU A 561 -3.99 17.73 9.51
CA LEU A 561 -4.90 18.75 10.04
C LEU A 561 -4.72 18.97 11.55
N GLN A 562 -5.03 20.17 12.02
CA GLN A 562 -5.14 20.48 13.44
C GLN A 562 -6.61 20.46 13.87
N PRO A 563 -7.04 19.58 14.80
CA PRO A 563 -8.43 19.55 15.24
C PRO A 563 -8.90 20.90 15.77
N GLY A 564 -9.98 21.43 15.19
CA GLY A 564 -10.56 22.74 15.46
C GLY A 564 -10.03 23.90 14.60
N GLU A 565 -9.08 23.70 13.68
CA GLU A 565 -8.58 24.76 12.78
C GLU A 565 -8.96 24.48 11.31
N GLN A 566 -9.39 25.52 10.57
CA GLN A 566 -9.65 25.43 9.12
C GLN A 566 -8.43 25.78 8.25
N ALA A 567 -7.33 26.22 8.86
CA ALA A 567 -6.12 26.55 8.12
C ALA A 567 -5.31 25.27 7.83
N PRO A 568 -4.73 25.11 6.63
CA PRO A 568 -3.96 23.93 6.28
C PRO A 568 -2.62 23.89 7.03
N ASN A 569 -2.28 22.75 7.62
CA ASN A 569 -0.99 22.57 8.30
C ASN A 569 0.21 22.65 7.35
N LYS A 570 1.38 22.99 7.89
CA LYS A 570 2.65 22.68 7.22
C LYS A 570 3.03 21.24 7.52
N VAL A 571 3.70 20.60 6.57
CA VAL A 571 4.23 19.24 6.72
C VAL A 571 5.71 19.27 6.39
N HIS A 572 6.56 18.90 7.33
CA HIS A 572 8.00 18.78 7.11
C HIS A 572 8.33 17.36 6.67
N LEU A 573 9.17 17.23 5.63
CA LEU A 573 9.61 15.95 5.11
C LEU A 573 11.06 15.70 5.48
N TYR A 574 11.35 14.46 5.85
CA TYR A 574 12.70 13.95 6.11
C TYR A 574 12.93 12.70 5.28
N VAL A 575 14.14 12.57 4.72
CA VAL A 575 14.60 11.44 3.92
C VAL A 575 15.86 10.92 4.61
N ASP A 576 15.84 9.65 5.04
CA ASP A 576 16.94 9.00 5.77
C ASP A 576 17.40 9.79 7.02
N GLY A 577 16.44 10.50 7.65
CA GLY A 577 16.67 11.40 8.78
C GLY A 577 17.21 12.79 8.43
N ALA A 578 17.62 13.04 7.18
CA ALA A 578 18.02 14.35 6.68
C ALA A 578 16.79 15.19 6.25
N TRP A 579 16.93 16.52 6.21
CA TRP A 579 15.85 17.43 5.80
C TRP A 579 15.53 17.30 4.30
N GLY A 580 14.33 16.81 3.99
CA GLY A 580 13.83 16.63 2.62
C GLY A 580 12.99 17.80 2.08
N GLY A 581 12.45 18.67 2.94
CA GLY A 581 11.71 19.87 2.54
C GLY A 581 10.46 20.15 3.36
N GLN A 582 9.59 21.04 2.87
CA GLN A 582 8.29 21.30 3.46
C GLN A 582 7.18 21.36 2.40
N LEU A 583 6.00 20.87 2.76
CA LEU A 583 4.75 20.98 2.02
C LEU A 583 3.75 21.84 2.80
N THR A 584 2.65 22.19 2.14
CA THR A 584 1.43 22.65 2.81
C THR A 584 0.37 21.60 2.55
N ALA A 585 -0.35 21.19 3.58
CA ALA A 585 -1.43 20.22 3.47
C ALA A 585 -2.71 20.95 3.00
N ASN A 586 -2.75 21.40 1.75
CA ASN A 586 -3.86 22.21 1.19
C ASN A 586 -4.53 21.60 -0.05
N VAL A 587 -4.26 20.33 -0.35
CA VAL A 587 -4.95 19.56 -1.40
C VAL A 587 -6.33 19.14 -0.90
N PRO A 588 -7.41 19.26 -1.70
CA PRO A 588 -8.73 18.77 -1.30
C PRO A 588 -8.74 17.25 -1.03
N ARG A 589 -9.33 16.86 0.09
CA ARG A 589 -9.54 15.48 0.54
C ARG A 589 -10.95 15.36 1.10
N ALA A 590 -11.87 14.79 0.31
CA ALA A 590 -13.27 14.67 0.67
C ALA A 590 -13.50 13.61 1.77
N ASP A 591 -12.71 12.55 1.74
CA ASP A 591 -12.55 11.53 2.78
C ASP A 591 -12.19 12.15 4.14
N VAL A 592 -11.15 12.99 4.17
CA VAL A 592 -10.73 13.70 5.39
C VAL A 592 -11.80 14.72 5.81
N ALA A 593 -12.47 15.38 4.86
CA ALA A 593 -13.57 16.31 5.13
C ALA A 593 -14.81 15.63 5.74
N ALA A 594 -15.10 14.37 5.38
CA ALA A 594 -16.22 13.62 5.91
C ALA A 594 -16.02 13.28 7.40
N VAL A 595 -14.78 12.94 7.79
CA VAL A 595 -14.40 12.66 9.19
C VAL A 595 -14.19 13.96 9.99
N TYR A 596 -13.68 15.02 9.35
CA TYR A 596 -13.37 16.32 9.98
C TYR A 596 -14.08 17.51 9.28
N PRO A 597 -15.43 17.55 9.29
CA PRO A 597 -16.21 18.53 8.52
C PRO A 597 -16.19 19.95 9.09
N ALA A 598 -15.69 20.17 10.31
CA ALA A 598 -15.51 21.51 10.86
C ALA A 598 -14.23 22.18 10.31
N GLU A 599 -13.23 21.37 9.95
CA GLU A 599 -11.91 21.73 9.47
C GLU A 599 -11.89 21.94 7.93
N GLY A 600 -12.81 21.31 7.21
CA GLY A 600 -12.99 21.46 5.75
C GLY A 600 -12.13 20.50 4.92
N PRO A 601 -12.13 20.60 3.57
CA PRO A 601 -11.49 19.60 2.71
C PRO A 601 -10.00 19.82 2.45
N ASN A 602 -9.47 21.03 2.68
CA ASN A 602 -8.13 21.39 2.20
C ASN A 602 -7.04 20.98 3.22
N HIS A 603 -6.91 19.68 3.50
CA HIS A 603 -5.94 19.10 4.46
C HIS A 603 -5.08 17.96 3.89
N GLY A 604 -5.15 17.68 2.59
CA GLY A 604 -4.27 16.71 1.91
C GLY A 604 -2.92 17.30 1.51
N PHE A 605 -1.88 16.47 1.40
CA PHE A 605 -0.60 16.83 0.76
C PHE A 605 -0.18 15.80 -0.29
N ALA A 606 0.46 16.28 -1.36
CA ALA A 606 1.04 15.44 -2.40
C ALA A 606 2.30 16.11 -2.98
N ALA A 607 3.36 15.34 -3.25
CA ALA A 607 4.59 15.87 -3.86
C ALA A 607 5.40 14.79 -4.59
N ASN A 608 6.17 15.22 -5.59
CA ASN A 608 7.28 14.44 -6.13
C ASN A 608 8.55 14.75 -5.32
N LEU A 609 9.26 13.73 -4.89
CA LEU A 609 10.54 13.79 -4.21
C LEU A 609 11.63 13.32 -5.17
N THR A 610 12.70 14.10 -5.31
CA THR A 610 13.93 13.64 -5.95
C THR A 610 14.73 12.85 -4.92
N LEU A 611 14.90 11.56 -5.15
CA LEU A 611 15.67 10.65 -4.30
C LEU A 611 16.76 9.95 -5.15
N GLY A 612 17.71 9.29 -4.50
CA GLY A 612 18.68 8.43 -5.19
C GLY A 612 18.06 7.10 -5.61
N GLU A 613 18.88 6.23 -6.19
CA GLU A 613 18.55 4.82 -6.37
C GLU A 613 18.69 4.05 -5.04
N GLY A 614 17.84 3.03 -4.85
CA GLY A 614 17.91 2.13 -3.68
C GLY A 614 16.89 2.46 -2.59
N PRO A 615 17.07 1.90 -1.38
CA PRO A 615 16.13 2.04 -0.27
C PRO A 615 16.28 3.40 0.44
N HIS A 616 15.17 4.12 0.57
CA HIS A 616 15.06 5.37 1.29
C HIS A 616 13.91 5.33 2.31
N ASP A 617 14.13 5.87 3.51
CA ASP A 617 13.10 6.04 4.53
C ASP A 617 12.53 7.47 4.47
N VAL A 618 11.30 7.60 3.96
CA VAL A 618 10.61 8.89 3.80
C VAL A 618 9.63 9.09 4.95
N CYS A 619 9.89 10.09 5.79
CA CYS A 619 9.09 10.43 6.97
C CYS A 619 8.46 11.82 6.85
N ALA A 620 7.18 11.96 7.24
CA ALA A 620 6.48 13.23 7.25
C ALA A 620 6.08 13.64 8.67
N TYR A 621 6.29 14.90 9.03
CA TYR A 621 5.93 15.49 10.32
C TYR A 621 4.91 16.61 10.15
N GLY A 622 3.80 16.55 10.89
CA GLY A 622 2.82 17.63 10.96
C GLY A 622 3.35 18.76 11.81
N ILE A 623 3.16 20.01 11.36
CA ILE A 623 3.59 21.19 12.10
C ILE A 623 2.38 21.87 12.70
N SER A 624 2.37 22.04 14.03
CA SER A 624 1.24 22.65 14.73
C SER A 624 1.04 24.10 14.30
N LEU A 625 -0.23 24.49 14.22
CA LEU A 625 -0.65 25.88 13.98
C LEU A 625 -0.64 26.71 15.28
N ARG A 626 -0.45 26.04 16.43
CA ARG A 626 -0.53 26.62 17.77
C ARG A 626 0.85 26.68 18.42
N ALA A 627 1.13 27.80 19.12
CA ALA A 627 2.41 27.98 19.77
C ALA A 627 2.62 27.00 20.94
N ASN A 628 3.84 26.47 21.06
CA ASN A 628 4.28 25.52 22.10
C ASN A 628 3.64 24.12 22.08
N GLU A 629 2.92 23.74 21.03
CA GLU A 629 2.60 22.33 20.77
C GLU A 629 3.78 21.59 20.11
N THR A 630 3.77 20.26 20.21
CA THR A 630 4.75 19.37 19.57
C THR A 630 4.33 19.00 18.15
N ASN A 631 5.33 18.78 17.28
CA ASN A 631 5.14 18.42 15.88
C ASN A 631 5.22 16.88 15.72
N PRO A 632 4.10 16.17 15.44
CA PRO A 632 4.08 14.70 15.38
C PRO A 632 4.68 14.17 14.09
N LEU A 633 5.28 12.98 14.17
CA LEU A 633 5.47 12.12 13.01
C LEU A 633 4.08 11.62 12.56
N LEU A 634 3.70 11.92 11.32
CA LEU A 634 2.46 11.43 10.69
C LEU A 634 2.64 10.02 10.12
N GLY A 635 3.88 9.67 9.77
CA GLY A 635 4.25 8.35 9.30
C GLY A 635 5.62 8.35 8.66
N CYS A 636 6.23 7.16 8.61
CA CYS A 636 7.35 6.86 7.72
C CYS A 636 6.92 5.74 6.77
N ARG A 637 7.43 5.78 5.53
CA ARG A 637 7.33 4.70 4.55
C ARG A 637 8.73 4.47 3.96
N ARG A 638 9.15 3.22 3.89
CA ARG A 638 10.32 2.83 3.12
C ARG A 638 9.91 2.71 1.65
N VAL A 639 10.68 3.33 0.77
CA VAL A 639 10.54 3.20 -0.69
C VAL A 639 11.85 2.70 -1.27
N VAL A 640 11.78 1.76 -2.21
CA VAL A 640 12.95 1.34 -3.00
C VAL A 640 12.82 1.96 -4.38
N VAL A 641 13.68 2.93 -4.69
CA VAL A 641 13.75 3.53 -6.02
C VAL A 641 14.49 2.54 -6.93
N PRO A 642 13.85 2.02 -8.00
CA PRO A 642 14.40 0.92 -8.78
C PRO A 642 15.59 1.36 -9.64
N SER A 643 16.70 0.62 -9.55
CA SER A 643 17.86 0.74 -10.43
C SER A 643 17.63 -0.06 -11.71
N ARG A 644 17.62 0.59 -12.88
CA ARG A 644 17.48 -0.05 -14.19
C ARG A 644 18.86 -0.26 -14.81
N ALA A 645 19.11 -1.45 -15.37
CA ALA A 645 20.41 -1.75 -15.96
C ALA A 645 20.72 -0.80 -17.15
N PRO A 646 21.96 -0.27 -17.26
CA PRO A 646 22.38 0.57 -18.37
C PRO A 646 22.11 -0.01 -19.76
N VAL A 647 21.81 0.87 -20.72
CA VAL A 647 21.53 0.50 -22.12
C VAL A 647 22.66 1.01 -23.00
N GLY A 648 23.20 0.14 -23.87
CA GLY A 648 24.33 0.51 -24.72
C GLY A 648 24.69 -0.55 -25.76
N ASN A 649 25.66 -0.22 -26.61
CA ASN A 649 26.17 -1.09 -27.66
C ASN A 649 27.63 -0.73 -28.03
N LEU A 650 28.49 -1.74 -28.13
CA LEU A 650 29.80 -1.64 -28.74
C LEU A 650 29.64 -1.79 -30.25
N GLU A 651 29.61 -0.67 -30.97
CA GLU A 651 29.30 -0.63 -32.41
C GLU A 651 30.48 -1.09 -33.28
N ALA A 652 31.72 -0.74 -32.92
CA ALA A 652 32.91 -1.13 -33.65
C ALA A 652 34.16 -1.24 -32.76
N VAL A 653 35.13 -2.04 -33.20
CA VAL A 653 36.51 -2.04 -32.72
C VAL A 653 37.40 -2.05 -33.95
N VAL A 654 38.22 -1.01 -34.11
CA VAL A 654 39.06 -0.80 -35.31
C VAL A 654 40.53 -0.90 -34.92
N GLY A 655 41.27 -1.79 -35.60
CA GLY A 655 42.70 -1.97 -35.40
C GLY A 655 43.51 -0.96 -36.20
N SER A 656 44.57 -0.44 -35.60
CA SER A 656 45.58 0.40 -36.21
C SER A 656 46.97 0.02 -35.69
N ASP A 657 48.02 0.58 -36.27
CA ASP A 657 49.41 0.22 -35.98
C ASP A 657 49.75 0.53 -34.50
N GLY A 658 49.67 -0.49 -33.64
CA GLY A 658 49.91 -0.39 -32.18
C GLY A 658 48.69 -0.05 -31.30
N ALA A 659 47.48 0.11 -31.86
CA ALA A 659 46.29 0.48 -31.08
C ALA A 659 44.96 -0.10 -31.60
N ALA A 660 43.98 -0.25 -30.70
CA ALA A 660 42.58 -0.55 -30.99
C ALA A 660 41.71 0.65 -30.61
N ARG A 661 40.88 1.14 -31.53
CA ARG A 661 39.86 2.16 -31.25
C ARG A 661 38.49 1.51 -31.11
N LEU A 662 37.94 1.53 -29.91
CA LEU A 662 36.57 1.10 -29.63
C LEU A 662 35.62 2.29 -29.83
N ILE A 663 34.48 2.03 -30.47
CA ILE A 663 33.43 3.01 -30.77
C ILE A 663 32.08 2.39 -30.38
N GLY A 664 31.23 3.18 -29.72
CA GLY A 664 29.89 2.73 -29.33
C GLY A 664 29.13 3.83 -28.60
N TRP A 665 28.21 3.42 -27.73
CA TRP A 665 27.50 4.30 -26.80
C TRP A 665 26.96 3.51 -25.61
N THR A 666 26.70 4.22 -24.50
CA THR A 666 25.86 3.73 -23.41
C THR A 666 25.28 4.91 -22.63
N PHE A 667 24.08 4.72 -22.09
CA PHE A 667 23.46 5.60 -21.13
C PHE A 667 22.81 4.77 -20.03
N ASP A 668 22.48 5.42 -18.92
CA ASP A 668 21.72 4.83 -17.84
C ASP A 668 20.31 5.46 -17.83
N PRO A 669 19.22 4.69 -17.79
CA PRO A 669 17.87 5.25 -17.69
C PRO A 669 17.64 6.12 -16.44
N ASP A 670 18.43 5.95 -15.38
CA ASP A 670 18.25 6.59 -14.06
C ASP A 670 19.16 7.82 -13.83
N THR A 671 20.18 8.08 -14.67
CA THR A 671 21.00 9.30 -14.59
C THR A 671 21.28 9.96 -15.96
N SER A 672 21.34 11.29 -15.97
CA SER A 672 21.75 12.10 -17.14
C SER A 672 23.27 12.19 -17.34
N ASP A 673 24.06 11.68 -16.37
CA ASP A 673 25.52 11.68 -16.44
C ASP A 673 26.06 10.72 -17.51
N ALA A 674 27.26 11.00 -18.00
CA ALA A 674 27.98 10.07 -18.86
C ALA A 674 28.55 8.90 -18.03
N LEU A 675 28.32 7.66 -18.48
CA LEU A 675 28.73 6.46 -17.76
C LEU A 675 30.18 6.07 -18.01
N ASP A 676 30.77 5.43 -17.00
CA ASP A 676 32.05 4.75 -17.12
C ASP A 676 31.87 3.42 -17.86
N VAL A 677 32.79 3.10 -18.77
CA VAL A 677 32.82 1.84 -19.53
C VAL A 677 34.13 1.13 -19.27
N HIS A 678 34.05 -0.06 -18.69
CA HIS A 678 35.21 -0.93 -18.47
C HIS A 678 35.47 -1.78 -19.71
N VAL A 679 36.71 -1.74 -20.20
CA VAL A 679 37.16 -2.45 -21.40
C VAL A 679 38.15 -3.54 -21.00
N TYR A 680 37.94 -4.74 -21.52
CA TYR A 680 38.76 -5.92 -21.29
C TYR A 680 39.27 -6.48 -22.62
N ARG A 681 40.55 -6.85 -22.68
CA ARG A 681 41.24 -7.40 -23.86
C ARG A 681 41.67 -8.84 -23.55
N GLY A 682 40.98 -9.82 -24.14
CA GLY A 682 41.19 -11.24 -23.86
C GLY A 682 40.88 -11.63 -22.40
N GLY A 683 39.89 -10.97 -21.78
CA GLY A 683 39.53 -11.14 -20.37
C GLY A 683 40.41 -10.36 -19.38
N ALA A 684 41.60 -9.91 -19.78
CA ALA A 684 42.44 -9.04 -18.96
C ALA A 684 41.93 -7.58 -18.99
N TRP A 685 42.07 -6.87 -17.87
CA TRP A 685 41.76 -5.43 -17.78
C TRP A 685 42.54 -4.62 -18.82
N ALA A 686 41.87 -3.71 -19.52
CA ALA A 686 42.47 -2.87 -20.55
C ALA A 686 42.21 -1.35 -20.36
N GLY A 687 41.22 -0.96 -19.56
CA GLY A 687 41.01 0.42 -19.12
C GLY A 687 39.57 0.73 -18.71
N SER A 688 39.36 1.93 -18.16
CA SER A 688 38.04 2.54 -17.95
C SER A 688 37.96 3.84 -18.76
N PHE A 689 36.81 4.09 -19.39
CA PHE A 689 36.60 5.21 -20.32
C PHE A 689 35.19 5.78 -20.18
N VAL A 690 35.05 7.10 -20.07
CA VAL A 690 33.73 7.76 -19.96
C VAL A 690 33.06 7.85 -21.33
N ALA A 691 31.81 7.41 -21.44
CA ALA A 691 30.99 7.49 -22.64
C ALA A 691 30.40 8.89 -22.91
N GLY A 692 31.20 9.95 -22.73
CA GLY A 692 30.74 11.36 -22.80
C GLY A 692 30.63 11.97 -24.21
N GLY A 693 30.82 11.18 -25.27
CA GLY A 693 30.82 11.66 -26.65
C GLY A 693 29.42 12.07 -27.16
N ASN A 694 29.36 13.00 -28.12
CA ASN A 694 28.09 13.53 -28.65
C ASN A 694 27.38 12.54 -29.58
N ARG A 695 26.20 12.06 -29.18
CA ARG A 695 25.32 11.11 -29.89
C ARG A 695 23.85 11.58 -29.88
N PRO A 696 23.50 12.63 -30.66
CA PRO A 696 22.13 13.14 -30.74
C PRO A 696 21.16 12.19 -31.48
N ASP A 697 21.70 11.19 -32.17
CA ASP A 697 20.97 10.05 -32.73
C ASP A 697 20.45 9.11 -31.62
N VAL A 698 21.30 8.75 -30.65
CA VAL A 698 20.93 7.94 -29.48
C VAL A 698 19.95 8.71 -28.60
N ALA A 699 20.24 9.98 -28.33
CA ALA A 699 19.35 10.85 -27.54
C ALA A 699 17.93 10.90 -28.12
N ARG A 700 17.79 11.09 -29.43
CA ARG A 700 16.50 11.09 -30.13
C ARG A 700 15.82 9.72 -30.14
N ALA A 701 16.58 8.63 -30.22
CA ALA A 701 16.04 7.27 -30.25
C ALA A 701 15.43 6.83 -28.91
N PHE A 702 16.02 7.27 -27.79
CA PHE A 702 15.61 6.88 -26.43
C PHE A 702 14.95 8.01 -25.61
N GLY A 703 14.70 9.18 -26.22
CA GLY A 703 14.03 10.31 -25.57
C GLY A 703 14.87 11.04 -24.51
N LEU A 704 16.19 10.95 -24.60
CA LEU A 704 17.12 11.47 -23.58
C LEU A 704 17.28 13.00 -23.69
N THR A 705 17.44 13.65 -22.54
CA THR A 705 17.67 15.10 -22.43
C THR A 705 19.11 15.50 -22.75
N SER A 706 20.05 14.56 -22.69
CA SER A 706 21.46 14.73 -23.01
C SER A 706 21.83 13.96 -24.28
N ALA A 707 22.91 14.39 -24.93
CA ALA A 707 23.54 13.67 -26.03
C ALA A 707 24.93 13.12 -25.67
N ALA A 708 25.39 13.29 -24.42
CA ALA A 708 26.73 12.91 -23.97
C ALA A 708 26.79 11.41 -23.56
N HIS A 709 26.57 10.52 -24.53
CA HIS A 709 26.41 9.07 -24.34
C HIS A 709 27.30 8.22 -25.26
N GLY A 710 28.13 8.82 -26.10
CA GLY A 710 29.02 8.16 -27.04
C GLY A 710 30.33 7.66 -26.43
N LEU A 711 30.64 6.38 -26.63
CA LEU A 711 31.92 5.79 -26.27
C LEU A 711 32.95 6.01 -27.40
N THR A 712 34.14 6.43 -27.02
CA THR A 712 35.34 6.39 -27.87
C THR A 712 36.53 6.12 -26.96
N ALA A 713 37.21 4.99 -27.16
CA ALA A 713 38.32 4.56 -26.33
C ALA A 713 39.46 4.01 -27.20
N ASP A 714 40.66 4.56 -27.05
CA ASP A 714 41.87 4.08 -27.73
C ASP A 714 42.71 3.26 -26.74
N VAL A 715 42.98 1.98 -27.07
CA VAL A 715 43.68 1.02 -26.21
C VAL A 715 44.91 0.47 -26.93
N ALA A 716 46.07 0.42 -26.27
CA ALA A 716 47.29 -0.13 -26.85
C ALA A 716 47.12 -1.61 -27.27
N LEU A 717 47.51 -1.93 -28.50
CA LEU A 717 47.28 -3.22 -29.16
C LEU A 717 48.60 -3.80 -29.70
N PRO A 718 49.12 -4.90 -29.12
CA PRO A 718 50.21 -5.67 -29.71
C PRO A 718 49.81 -6.27 -31.07
N PRO A 719 50.77 -6.69 -31.92
CA PRO A 719 50.49 -7.52 -33.09
C PRO A 719 49.80 -8.83 -32.69
N GLY A 720 48.72 -9.19 -33.38
CA GLY A 720 47.94 -10.40 -33.09
C GLY A 720 46.43 -10.22 -33.24
N GLN A 721 45.69 -11.28 -32.89
CA GLN A 721 44.22 -11.29 -32.80
C GLN A 721 43.79 -11.08 -31.34
N HIS A 722 42.90 -10.12 -31.11
CA HIS A 722 42.49 -9.72 -29.77
C HIS A 722 40.98 -9.52 -29.68
N ALA A 723 40.33 -10.27 -28.78
CA ALA A 723 38.94 -10.05 -28.40
C ALA A 723 38.85 -8.90 -27.39
N PHE A 724 38.01 -7.91 -27.69
CA PHE A 724 37.67 -6.80 -26.81
C PHE A 724 36.22 -6.94 -26.35
N CYS A 725 35.99 -6.87 -25.05
CA CYS A 725 34.66 -6.78 -24.45
C CYS A 725 34.53 -5.45 -23.70
N ALA A 726 33.39 -4.78 -23.83
CA ALA A 726 33.07 -3.56 -23.10
C ALA A 726 31.86 -3.80 -22.19
N TYR A 727 31.87 -3.19 -21.01
CA TYR A 727 30.80 -3.26 -20.01
C TYR A 727 30.46 -1.86 -19.52
N ALA A 728 29.19 -1.50 -19.54
CA ALA A 728 28.73 -0.28 -18.89
C ALA A 728 28.75 -0.48 -17.37
N ILE A 729 29.21 0.53 -16.64
CA ILE A 729 29.26 0.49 -15.18
C ILE A 729 28.05 1.25 -14.65
N ASN A 730 27.10 0.47 -14.11
CA ASN A 730 25.97 0.98 -13.36
C ASN A 730 26.49 1.75 -12.14
N ARG A 731 25.82 2.84 -11.79
CA ARG A 731 26.09 3.59 -10.54
C ARG A 731 25.21 3.12 -9.38
N GLY A 732 24.09 2.46 -9.66
CA GLY A 732 23.32 1.70 -8.69
C GLY A 732 24.02 0.42 -8.21
N SER A 733 23.78 0.05 -6.95
CA SER A 733 24.40 -1.11 -6.31
C SER A 733 23.65 -2.44 -6.50
N VAL A 734 22.48 -2.41 -7.15
CA VAL A 734 21.52 -3.52 -7.15
C VAL A 734 21.39 -4.24 -8.50
N SER A 735 21.47 -3.52 -9.62
CA SER A 735 21.41 -4.13 -10.97
C SER A 735 22.81 -4.28 -11.60
N PRO A 736 23.08 -5.38 -12.34
CA PRO A 736 24.44 -5.74 -12.75
C PRO A 736 24.97 -4.88 -13.92
N ASN A 737 26.30 -4.73 -13.98
CA ASN A 737 27.03 -4.06 -15.07
C ASN A 737 26.85 -4.83 -16.41
N PRO A 738 26.06 -4.32 -17.38
CA PRO A 738 25.73 -5.07 -18.58
C PRO A 738 26.87 -5.02 -19.60
N SER A 739 27.05 -6.12 -20.34
CA SER A 739 27.98 -6.13 -21.46
C SER A 739 27.40 -5.34 -22.64
N LEU A 740 28.19 -4.40 -23.16
CA LEU A 740 27.93 -3.72 -24.42
C LEU A 740 28.23 -4.61 -25.64
N GLY A 741 28.69 -5.83 -25.40
CA GLY A 741 29.12 -6.80 -26.41
C GLY A 741 30.64 -6.95 -26.49
N CYS A 742 31.05 -7.96 -27.27
CA CYS A 742 32.45 -8.26 -27.54
C CYS A 742 32.72 -8.29 -29.05
N ARG A 743 33.90 -7.83 -29.49
CA ARG A 743 34.35 -7.87 -30.88
C ARG A 743 35.83 -8.26 -30.95
N THR A 744 36.20 -9.09 -31.92
CA THR A 744 37.60 -9.47 -32.16
C THR A 744 38.19 -8.60 -33.27
N VAL A 745 39.42 -8.13 -33.07
CA VAL A 745 40.17 -7.35 -34.05
C VAL A 745 41.58 -7.92 -34.21
N GLY A 746 42.08 -7.92 -35.44
CA GLY A 746 43.42 -8.39 -35.78
C GLY A 746 44.32 -7.27 -36.29
N VAL A 747 45.54 -7.21 -35.77
CA VAL A 747 46.66 -6.54 -36.44
C VAL A 747 47.27 -7.54 -37.46
N PRO A 748 47.73 -7.10 -38.64
CA PRO A 748 48.43 -7.97 -39.60
C PRO A 748 49.66 -8.68 -39.00
N LEU A 749 50.05 -9.80 -39.61
CA LEU A 749 51.16 -10.66 -39.22
C LEU A 749 51.84 -11.26 -40.46
N GLY A 750 53.17 -11.23 -40.57
CA GLY A 750 53.90 -12.05 -41.52
C GLY A 750 55.42 -11.89 -41.52
N ASN A 751 56.14 -12.94 -41.92
CA ASN A 751 57.57 -12.79 -42.24
C ASN A 751 57.74 -11.92 -43.50
N PRO A 752 58.86 -11.18 -43.64
CA PRO A 752 59.14 -10.40 -44.85
C PRO A 752 59.35 -11.29 -46.08
N PHE A 753 59.03 -10.75 -47.25
CA PHE A 753 59.12 -11.44 -48.54
C PHE A 753 59.64 -10.49 -49.63
N GLY A 754 60.11 -11.03 -50.76
CA GLY A 754 60.69 -10.21 -51.82
C GLY A 754 61.27 -11.01 -52.97
N SER A 755 62.14 -10.37 -53.75
CA SER A 755 62.89 -11.03 -54.83
C SER A 755 64.31 -10.48 -54.97
N LEU A 756 65.23 -11.35 -55.43
CA LEU A 756 66.54 -10.98 -55.96
C LEU A 756 66.46 -11.02 -57.48
N ASP A 757 66.24 -9.86 -58.10
CA ASP A 757 65.92 -9.77 -59.53
C ASP A 757 67.16 -9.96 -60.41
N ILE A 758 68.31 -9.44 -59.99
CA ILE A 758 69.57 -9.52 -60.73
C ILE A 758 70.79 -9.50 -59.82
N VAL A 759 71.83 -10.22 -60.24
CA VAL A 759 73.23 -10.08 -59.80
C VAL A 759 74.07 -10.09 -61.08
N GLU A 760 74.81 -9.02 -61.35
CA GLU A 760 75.55 -8.82 -62.60
C GLU A 760 76.91 -8.14 -62.36
N ARG A 761 77.90 -8.45 -63.20
CA ARG A 761 79.15 -7.68 -63.26
C ARG A 761 78.89 -6.34 -63.95
N VAL A 762 79.34 -5.24 -63.36
CA VAL A 762 79.19 -3.90 -63.95
C VAL A 762 80.19 -3.71 -65.09
N THR A 763 79.72 -3.87 -66.33
CA THR A 763 80.53 -3.62 -67.53
C THR A 763 80.91 -2.14 -67.61
N GLY A 764 82.21 -1.85 -67.66
CA GLY A 764 82.74 -0.47 -67.58
C GLY A 764 82.81 0.11 -66.17
N GLY A 765 82.48 -0.66 -65.13
CA GLY A 765 82.68 -0.29 -63.73
C GLY A 765 84.12 -0.47 -63.25
N ALA A 766 84.35 -0.32 -61.96
CA ALA A 766 85.62 -0.63 -61.32
C ALA A 766 85.94 -2.14 -61.42
N ALA A 767 87.23 -2.50 -61.33
CA ALA A 767 87.62 -3.91 -61.28
C ALA A 767 86.93 -4.62 -60.09
N GLY A 768 86.29 -5.77 -60.37
CA GLY A 768 85.49 -6.53 -59.40
C GLY A 768 84.07 -6.00 -59.16
N GLU A 769 83.67 -4.85 -59.73
CA GLU A 769 82.38 -4.24 -59.40
C GLU A 769 81.20 -5.08 -59.88
N THR A 770 80.36 -5.49 -58.92
CA THR A 770 79.20 -6.37 -59.11
C THR A 770 77.97 -5.68 -58.52
N ARG A 771 76.91 -5.55 -59.30
CA ARG A 771 75.64 -4.95 -58.89
C ARG A 771 74.63 -6.04 -58.58
N LEU A 772 73.85 -5.84 -57.52
CA LEU A 772 72.69 -6.66 -57.19
C LEU A 772 71.48 -5.75 -56.91
N ARG A 773 70.32 -6.14 -57.43
CA ARG A 773 69.09 -5.35 -57.31
C ARG A 773 67.89 -6.27 -57.09
N GLY A 774 66.94 -5.80 -56.29
CA GLY A 774 65.73 -6.53 -55.96
C GLY A 774 64.75 -5.66 -55.17
N TRP A 775 63.91 -6.32 -54.38
CA TRP A 775 62.97 -5.68 -53.47
C TRP A 775 62.64 -6.60 -52.28
N VAL A 776 62.23 -6.02 -51.15
CA VAL A 776 61.72 -6.72 -49.97
C VAL A 776 60.65 -5.86 -49.30
N ILE A 777 59.52 -6.50 -48.96
CA ILE A 777 58.47 -5.96 -48.10
C ILE A 777 58.47 -6.75 -46.79
N ASP A 778 58.39 -6.05 -45.67
CA ASP A 778 58.06 -6.61 -44.36
C ASP A 778 56.59 -6.27 -44.07
N PRO A 779 55.66 -7.24 -44.02
CA PRO A 779 54.23 -6.94 -43.87
C PRO A 779 53.85 -6.45 -42.47
N ASP A 780 54.74 -6.58 -41.47
CA ASP A 780 54.55 -6.05 -40.13
C ASP A 780 54.84 -4.52 -40.07
N THR A 781 55.33 -3.88 -41.15
CA THR A 781 55.65 -2.44 -41.17
C THR A 781 55.49 -1.76 -42.55
N ARG A 782 55.28 -0.43 -42.57
CA ARG A 782 55.40 0.38 -43.80
C ARG A 782 56.80 0.95 -44.02
N ALA A 783 57.73 0.73 -43.09
CA ALA A 783 59.12 1.13 -43.25
C ALA A 783 59.83 0.24 -44.29
N ALA A 784 60.86 0.77 -44.93
CA ALA A 784 61.69 0.00 -45.86
C ALA A 784 62.48 -1.07 -45.10
N ALA A 785 62.27 -2.35 -45.44
CA ALA A 785 62.89 -3.48 -44.77
C ALA A 785 64.43 -3.48 -44.92
N ALA A 786 65.12 -4.11 -43.95
CA ALA A 786 66.55 -4.35 -44.07
C ALA A 786 66.83 -5.65 -44.83
N VAL A 787 67.95 -5.67 -45.56
CA VAL A 787 68.44 -6.85 -46.29
C VAL A 787 69.91 -7.11 -45.97
N HIS A 788 70.25 -8.36 -45.71
CA HIS A 788 71.64 -8.81 -45.54
C HIS A 788 72.12 -9.53 -46.79
N VAL A 789 73.31 -9.16 -47.27
CA VAL A 789 73.93 -9.75 -48.45
C VAL A 789 75.11 -10.62 -48.03
N TYR A 790 75.16 -11.83 -48.56
CA TYR A 790 76.21 -12.82 -48.34
C TYR A 790 76.81 -13.24 -49.68
N VAL A 791 78.12 -13.47 -49.71
CA VAL A 791 78.85 -14.00 -50.87
C VAL A 791 79.66 -15.20 -50.41
N ASP A 792 79.44 -16.35 -51.05
CA ASP A 792 80.04 -17.64 -50.70
C ASP A 792 79.88 -18.02 -49.21
N GLY A 793 78.73 -17.63 -48.63
CA GLY A 793 78.40 -17.81 -47.21
C GLY A 793 78.90 -16.69 -46.28
N TRP A 794 79.74 -15.79 -46.75
CA TRP A 794 80.32 -14.70 -45.93
C TRP A 794 79.56 -13.38 -46.11
N MET A 795 79.13 -12.81 -44.99
CA MET A 795 78.37 -11.56 -44.96
C MET A 795 79.20 -10.39 -45.53
N GLN A 796 78.65 -9.68 -46.52
CA GLN A 796 79.28 -8.50 -47.14
C GLN A 796 78.73 -7.18 -46.59
N GLY A 797 77.48 -7.17 -46.13
CA GLY A 797 76.88 -5.97 -45.54
C GLY A 797 75.37 -6.09 -45.29
N ALA A 798 74.87 -5.09 -44.55
CA ALA A 798 73.44 -4.84 -44.35
C ALA A 798 73.05 -3.55 -45.10
N TYR A 799 71.90 -3.55 -45.76
CA TYR A 799 71.39 -2.45 -46.56
C TYR A 799 69.88 -2.27 -46.33
N THR A 800 69.34 -1.09 -46.62
CA THR A 800 67.89 -0.82 -46.53
C THR A 800 67.27 -0.86 -47.92
N ALA A 801 66.13 -1.55 -48.06
CA ALA A 801 65.38 -1.64 -49.30
C ALA A 801 64.51 -0.39 -49.56
N GLY A 802 65.08 0.82 -49.41
CA GLY A 802 64.33 2.09 -49.50
C GLY A 802 64.18 2.70 -50.90
N ALA A 803 64.69 2.06 -51.96
CA ALA A 803 64.69 2.61 -53.31
C ALA A 803 63.34 2.41 -54.02
N ALA A 804 62.97 3.38 -54.87
CA ALA A 804 61.68 3.36 -55.55
C ALA A 804 61.56 2.21 -56.58
N ARG A 805 60.47 1.44 -56.45
CA ARG A 805 60.02 0.35 -57.32
C ARG A 805 58.55 0.53 -57.66
N ALA A 806 58.27 1.23 -58.75
CA ALA A 806 56.89 1.53 -59.18
C ALA A 806 56.09 0.26 -59.55
N ASP A 807 56.79 -0.79 -60.00
CA ASP A 807 56.26 -2.14 -60.20
C ASP A 807 55.79 -2.77 -58.88
N VAL A 808 56.63 -2.76 -57.85
CA VAL A 808 56.30 -3.29 -56.51
C VAL A 808 55.19 -2.45 -55.87
N GLY A 809 55.25 -1.12 -55.96
CA GLY A 809 54.20 -0.23 -55.47
C GLY A 809 52.86 -0.33 -56.22
N SER A 810 52.85 -0.84 -57.45
CA SER A 810 51.60 -1.18 -58.16
C SER A 810 51.04 -2.53 -57.72
N ALA A 811 51.89 -3.49 -57.36
CA ALA A 811 51.49 -4.79 -56.82
C ALA A 811 51.03 -4.72 -55.35
N TYR A 812 51.57 -3.77 -54.57
CA TYR A 812 51.26 -3.58 -53.14
C TYR A 812 50.88 -2.11 -52.82
N PRO A 813 49.75 -1.59 -53.32
CA PRO A 813 49.43 -0.15 -53.26
C PRO A 813 49.33 0.44 -51.85
N THR A 814 48.96 -0.36 -50.85
CA THR A 814 48.84 0.04 -49.44
C THR A 814 50.18 0.19 -48.71
N LEU A 815 51.28 -0.28 -49.31
CA LEU A 815 52.64 -0.23 -48.77
C LEU A 815 53.57 0.70 -49.57
N GLY A 816 53.16 1.07 -50.79
CA GLY A 816 53.86 2.03 -51.64
C GLY A 816 55.07 1.47 -52.39
N ALA A 817 55.81 2.35 -53.06
CA ALA A 817 56.92 1.97 -53.94
C ALA A 817 58.30 1.89 -53.26
N GLY A 818 58.43 2.24 -51.98
CA GLY A 818 59.70 2.45 -51.28
C GLY A 818 60.38 1.18 -50.76
N HIS A 819 60.33 0.07 -51.51
CA HIS A 819 60.69 -1.29 -51.05
C HIS A 819 61.79 -1.99 -51.88
N GLY A 820 62.52 -1.25 -52.73
CA GLY A 820 63.60 -1.76 -53.57
C GLY A 820 65.00 -1.64 -52.96
N TYR A 821 65.91 -2.57 -53.26
CA TYR A 821 67.35 -2.41 -52.97
C TYR A 821 68.17 -2.43 -54.27
N ASP A 822 69.25 -1.65 -54.31
CA ASP A 822 70.20 -1.55 -55.43
C ASP A 822 71.60 -1.31 -54.82
N VAL A 823 72.45 -2.33 -54.89
CA VAL A 823 73.71 -2.42 -54.13
C VAL A 823 74.87 -2.75 -55.07
N ARG A 824 76.04 -2.18 -54.80
CA ARG A 824 77.29 -2.45 -55.53
C ARG A 824 78.33 -3.03 -54.57
N LEU A 825 78.81 -4.23 -54.88
CA LEU A 825 79.91 -4.90 -54.21
C LEU A 825 81.17 -4.84 -55.07
N ARG A 826 82.34 -5.12 -54.47
CA ARG A 826 83.57 -5.43 -55.21
C ARG A 826 83.97 -6.87 -54.86
N LEU A 827 83.86 -7.76 -55.84
CA LEU A 827 84.23 -9.17 -55.71
C LEU A 827 85.59 -9.41 -56.35
N THR A 828 86.26 -10.48 -55.93
CA THR A 828 87.48 -10.96 -56.59
C THR A 828 87.19 -11.53 -57.97
N GLY A 829 88.23 -11.70 -58.80
CA GLY A 829 88.07 -12.44 -60.05
C GLY A 829 87.80 -13.92 -59.76
N GLY A 830 86.72 -14.48 -60.33
CA GLY A 830 86.25 -15.82 -59.99
C GLY A 830 84.73 -15.98 -60.10
N THR A 831 84.22 -17.16 -59.74
CA THR A 831 82.78 -17.46 -59.69
C THR A 831 82.30 -17.46 -58.25
N HIS A 832 81.32 -16.61 -57.96
CA HIS A 832 80.82 -16.30 -56.62
C HIS A 832 79.31 -16.53 -56.53
N ASN A 833 78.82 -17.11 -55.43
CA ASN A 833 77.40 -17.26 -55.13
C ASN A 833 76.92 -16.14 -54.20
N VAL A 834 76.03 -15.28 -54.70
CA VAL A 834 75.52 -14.10 -53.98
C VAL A 834 74.10 -14.37 -53.49
N CYS A 835 73.90 -14.35 -52.18
CA CYS A 835 72.60 -14.59 -51.53
C CYS A 835 72.13 -13.35 -50.76
N VAL A 836 70.82 -13.09 -50.80
CA VAL A 836 70.18 -11.98 -50.07
C VAL A 836 69.13 -12.55 -49.12
N TYR A 837 69.16 -12.11 -47.86
CA TYR A 837 68.16 -12.42 -46.85
C TYR A 837 67.37 -11.16 -46.49
N ALA A 838 66.05 -11.30 -46.35
CA ALA A 838 65.21 -10.26 -45.75
C ALA A 838 65.32 -10.33 -44.23
N ILE A 839 65.44 -9.18 -43.59
CA ILE A 839 65.58 -9.08 -42.14
C ILE A 839 64.25 -8.62 -41.55
N ASN A 840 63.65 -9.49 -40.75
CA ASN A 840 62.38 -9.24 -40.11
C ASN A 840 62.54 -8.18 -39.03
N THR A 841 61.63 -7.20 -39.00
CA THR A 841 61.56 -6.16 -37.98
C THR A 841 60.36 -6.31 -37.04
N GLY A 842 59.45 -7.24 -37.34
CA GLY A 842 58.27 -7.59 -36.53
C GLY A 842 58.38 -8.96 -35.83
N VAL A 843 57.25 -9.67 -35.71
CA VAL A 843 57.12 -10.89 -34.89
C VAL A 843 57.11 -12.17 -35.73
N GLY A 844 58.31 -12.64 -36.07
CA GLY A 844 58.51 -13.86 -36.87
C GLY A 844 59.85 -14.53 -36.57
N THR A 845 59.91 -15.85 -36.72
CA THR A 845 61.03 -16.69 -36.23
C THR A 845 62.21 -16.82 -37.18
N THR A 846 62.15 -16.22 -38.37
CA THR A 846 63.19 -16.37 -39.40
C THR A 846 63.45 -15.07 -40.16
N ASN A 847 64.70 -14.90 -40.58
CA ASN A 847 65.09 -13.99 -41.65
C ASN A 847 65.12 -14.81 -42.96
N PRO A 848 64.11 -14.73 -43.84
CA PRO A 848 64.00 -15.64 -44.98
C PRO A 848 64.98 -15.29 -46.11
N LEU A 849 65.43 -16.32 -46.82
CA LEU A 849 66.23 -16.18 -48.03
C LEU A 849 65.37 -15.63 -49.18
N VAL A 850 65.70 -14.44 -49.66
CA VAL A 850 65.02 -13.75 -50.78
C VAL A 850 65.52 -14.27 -52.14
N GLY A 851 66.73 -14.81 -52.19
CA GLY A 851 67.25 -15.55 -53.33
C GLY A 851 68.77 -15.66 -53.30
N CYS A 852 69.31 -16.59 -54.10
CA CYS A 852 70.74 -16.70 -54.41
C CYS A 852 70.93 -16.70 -55.93
N ARG A 853 72.01 -16.08 -56.42
CA ARG A 853 72.43 -16.12 -57.82
C ARG A 853 73.96 -16.20 -57.92
N THR A 854 74.43 -17.06 -58.81
CA THR A 854 75.86 -17.18 -59.15
C THR A 854 76.25 -16.12 -60.18
N VAL A 855 77.42 -15.50 -60.00
CA VAL A 855 78.03 -14.53 -60.92
C VAL A 855 79.51 -14.86 -61.14
N THR A 856 80.03 -14.61 -62.33
CA THR A 856 81.47 -14.74 -62.64
C THR A 856 82.05 -13.35 -62.96
N VAL A 857 83.19 -13.04 -62.35
CA VAL A 857 83.80 -11.71 -62.23
C VAL A 857 85.25 -11.74 -62.70
#